data_AF-A0A484XH10-F1
#
_entry.id   AF-A0A484XH10-F1
#
_cell.length_a   1.000
_cell.length_b   1.000
_cell.length_c   1.000
_cell.angle_alpha   90.00
_cell.angle_beta   90.00
_cell.angle_gamma   90.00
#
_symmetry.space_group_name_H-M   'P 1'
#
loop_
_entity.id
_entity.type
_entity.pdbx_description
1 polymer ?
#
loop_
_entity_poly.entity_id
_entity_poly.type
_entity_poly.pdbx_seq_one_letter_code
_entity_poly.pdbx_strand_id
1 'polypeptide(L)'
;MRYWAEVITPRPGQLPAIINVGTFNDENAAGSSDSVTNGIISLTRLQGALNGIDTGELTFGSHAQFIMGKMDFDNVPYVPAQLPRTGKVDLVSVAVHELAHGLGISNMVTDLHGSGTFTPAFENRPFGSWTSHLRDDRGNPARPGQVILCNGCNNRWDPQGFDVRLDKGYFTGEHVNEVLAGAMPGVPVKMLADDGWVDDDYMSHIELKNSMMSHQNYRNYTTFMEAELALLQDMGYQIDRRNFFGFSLYGNGQTLVNRNGYFQRNQQADGYLAGQYNTANLGVGLHVYGSNNHIFQQADLLTSGAGGAGIRIDGQNNTLSIEPGIRVYADGVNGRGVMFAYGKEHNLIQRGDVQALGTSGVAISFDFGNNLLGNEVDYRGSWLHIVDGYYDALLPELQGALVDNADISGRVAGKGAAIYISPNALVGNINILSGARLEGDIYSDYAEQDAYGQQRLTQLTFGRKANAYGQATEAADSAFRFAYRGNIEGINNLALDARGGKTSLNGDFQIYSMIIAPGATLSGNGSYTLNEEGRFVNNGILAPGNSLGQITISGAYQQGDTGQLVLEVDGRGRHDTLRVDGHAQLDGQLTFAPQPDWYATNWRLNSQDLLKTDSYSGKFSAVNSVLRSPTLTLQTTPQGKNSWQLSMLRASNAYSQYAQDANARQVGQALDKIVADAKSDIQPLYRNLDFSALMAGVSAMPCRNFLRRLQRHVRKFPST
;
A
#
# COMPACT_ATOMS: atom_id res chain seq x y z
N MET A 1 -15.14 -19.72 -15.91
CA MET A 1 -14.58 -20.71 -16.87
C MET A 1 -13.08 -20.54 -17.15
N ARG A 2 -12.58 -19.39 -17.61
CA ARG A 2 -11.14 -19.21 -17.89
C ARG A 2 -10.24 -19.51 -16.68
N TYR A 3 -10.65 -19.08 -15.48
CA TYR A 3 -9.96 -19.40 -14.22
C TYR A 3 -9.71 -20.91 -14.06
N TRP A 4 -10.77 -21.72 -14.09
CA TRP A 4 -10.65 -23.19 -13.94
C TRP A 4 -9.81 -23.84 -15.04
N ALA A 5 -9.87 -23.32 -16.28
CA ALA A 5 -9.04 -23.81 -17.38
C ALA A 5 -7.55 -23.43 -17.23
N GLU A 6 -7.23 -22.43 -16.42
CA GLU A 6 -5.86 -22.06 -16.07
C GLU A 6 -5.35 -22.93 -14.91
N VAL A 7 -6.21 -23.21 -13.92
CA VAL A 7 -5.87 -23.98 -12.70
C VAL A 7 -5.77 -25.48 -12.96
N ILE A 8 -6.75 -26.06 -13.66
CA ILE A 8 -6.85 -27.51 -13.86
C ILE A 8 -6.40 -27.86 -15.27
N THR A 9 -5.40 -28.74 -15.37
CA THR A 9 -5.00 -29.34 -16.64
C THR A 9 -5.72 -30.69 -16.81
N PRO A 10 -6.64 -30.85 -17.79
CA PRO A 10 -7.22 -32.15 -18.07
C PRO A 10 -6.16 -33.14 -18.54
N ARG A 11 -6.40 -34.44 -18.40
CA ARG A 11 -5.50 -35.45 -18.96
C ARG A 11 -5.38 -35.27 -20.49
N PRO A 12 -4.19 -35.44 -21.09
CA PRO A 12 -4.03 -35.32 -22.53
C PRO A 12 -4.99 -36.23 -23.31
N GLY A 13 -5.61 -35.71 -24.37
CA GLY A 13 -6.50 -36.46 -25.27
C GLY A 13 -7.96 -36.61 -24.79
N GLN A 14 -8.37 -35.93 -23.72
CA GLN A 14 -9.76 -35.98 -23.22
C GLN A 14 -10.68 -34.93 -23.87
N LEU A 15 -11.97 -35.28 -24.01
CA LEU A 15 -13.03 -34.42 -24.56
C LEU A 15 -13.30 -33.20 -23.64
N PRO A 16 -13.81 -32.08 -24.18
CA PRO A 16 -14.22 -30.96 -23.34
C PRO A 16 -15.41 -31.39 -22.46
N ALA A 17 -15.30 -31.17 -21.15
CA ALA A 17 -16.44 -31.28 -20.27
C ALA A 17 -17.47 -30.18 -20.62
N ILE A 18 -18.72 -30.59 -20.80
CA ILE A 18 -19.85 -29.69 -21.03
C ILE A 18 -20.39 -29.20 -19.69
N ILE A 19 -20.43 -27.89 -19.50
CA ILE A 19 -20.95 -27.24 -18.30
C ILE A 19 -22.07 -26.29 -18.73
N ASN A 20 -23.26 -26.48 -18.17
CA ASN A 20 -24.39 -25.60 -18.42
C ASN A 20 -24.39 -24.43 -17.43
N VAL A 21 -24.69 -23.23 -17.93
CA VAL A 21 -24.85 -22.02 -17.10
C VAL A 21 -26.28 -21.54 -17.27
N GLY A 22 -27.00 -21.41 -16.16
CA GLY A 22 -28.40 -21.01 -16.16
C GLY A 22 -28.71 -19.90 -15.16
N THR A 23 -29.98 -19.53 -15.11
CA THR A 23 -30.52 -18.63 -14.10
C THR A 23 -31.82 -19.18 -13.53
N PHE A 24 -32.20 -18.70 -12.35
CA PHE A 24 -33.43 -19.09 -11.65
C PHE A 24 -33.97 -17.93 -10.81
N ASN A 25 -35.16 -18.10 -10.25
CA ASN A 25 -35.96 -17.00 -9.71
C ASN A 25 -35.86 -16.84 -8.18
N ASP A 26 -34.77 -17.31 -7.57
CA ASP A 26 -34.53 -17.25 -6.12
C ASP A 26 -33.30 -16.40 -5.81
N GLU A 27 -33.22 -15.84 -4.62
CA GLU A 27 -32.06 -15.06 -4.15
C GLU A 27 -30.95 -15.99 -3.66
N ASN A 28 -30.37 -16.75 -4.59
CA ASN A 28 -29.31 -17.72 -4.29
C ASN A 28 -28.46 -18.00 -5.54
N ALA A 29 -27.41 -18.80 -5.39
CA ALA A 29 -26.75 -19.53 -6.47
C ALA A 29 -26.66 -21.01 -6.11
N ALA A 30 -26.47 -21.86 -7.12
CA ALA A 30 -26.30 -23.29 -6.89
C ALA A 30 -25.45 -23.94 -7.99
N GLY A 31 -24.59 -24.86 -7.57
CA GLY A 31 -23.77 -25.70 -8.43
C GLY A 31 -24.07 -27.18 -8.21
N SER A 32 -24.13 -27.96 -9.29
CA SER A 32 -24.34 -29.41 -9.18
C SER A 32 -23.68 -30.21 -10.31
N SER A 33 -23.36 -31.46 -9.99
CA SER A 33 -22.94 -32.47 -10.95
C SER A 33 -23.35 -33.82 -10.40
N ASP A 34 -24.19 -34.54 -11.15
CA ASP A 34 -24.62 -35.88 -10.75
C ASP A 34 -23.42 -36.80 -10.54
N SER A 35 -23.59 -37.80 -9.69
CA SER A 35 -22.55 -38.80 -9.47
C SER A 35 -22.58 -39.92 -10.51
N VAL A 36 -21.40 -40.43 -10.85
CA VAL A 36 -21.20 -41.71 -11.54
C VAL A 36 -20.41 -42.64 -10.62
N THR A 37 -20.83 -43.90 -10.51
CA THR A 37 -20.14 -44.92 -9.71
C THR A 37 -19.78 -46.13 -10.55
N ASN A 38 -18.59 -46.68 -10.34
CA ASN A 38 -18.15 -47.93 -10.94
C ASN A 38 -18.13 -49.10 -9.93
N GLY A 39 -18.75 -48.92 -8.76
CA GLY A 39 -18.75 -49.90 -7.67
C GLY A 39 -17.53 -49.84 -6.74
N ILE A 40 -16.51 -49.05 -7.07
CA ILE A 40 -15.30 -48.84 -6.25
C ILE A 40 -15.20 -47.40 -5.75
N ILE A 41 -15.55 -46.43 -6.58
CA ILE A 41 -15.54 -44.99 -6.25
C ILE A 41 -16.78 -44.32 -6.85
N SER A 42 -17.28 -43.27 -6.19
CA SER A 42 -18.31 -42.38 -6.75
C SER A 42 -17.70 -41.02 -7.07
N LEU A 43 -17.65 -40.62 -8.34
CA LEU A 43 -17.16 -39.29 -8.74
C LEU A 43 -18.32 -38.46 -9.27
N THR A 44 -18.22 -37.14 -9.21
CA THR A 44 -19.11 -36.30 -10.02
C THR A 44 -18.87 -36.58 -11.51
N ARG A 45 -19.86 -36.35 -12.37
CA ARG A 45 -19.69 -36.52 -13.82
C ARG A 45 -18.67 -35.55 -14.37
N LEU A 46 -18.55 -34.34 -13.81
CA LEU A 46 -17.49 -33.43 -14.23
C LEU A 46 -16.09 -33.94 -13.83
N GLN A 47 -15.93 -34.48 -12.62
CA GLN A 47 -14.70 -35.17 -12.22
C GLN A 47 -14.38 -36.34 -13.15
N GLY A 48 -15.38 -37.17 -13.47
CA GLY A 48 -15.24 -38.28 -14.39
C GLY A 48 -14.75 -37.85 -15.77
N ALA A 49 -15.42 -36.87 -16.37
CA ALA A 49 -15.09 -36.35 -17.69
C ALA A 49 -13.66 -35.77 -17.76
N LEU A 50 -13.26 -34.99 -16.77
CA LEU A 50 -11.91 -34.39 -16.72
C LEU A 50 -10.80 -35.43 -16.49
N ASN A 51 -11.15 -36.60 -15.93
CA ASN A 51 -10.26 -37.73 -15.72
C ASN A 51 -10.33 -38.80 -16.83
N GLY A 52 -11.16 -38.60 -17.84
CA GLY A 52 -11.34 -39.52 -18.96
C GLY A 52 -12.14 -40.77 -18.66
N ILE A 53 -13.06 -40.68 -17.70
CA ILE A 53 -14.02 -41.72 -17.35
C ILE A 53 -15.29 -41.47 -18.17
N ASP A 54 -15.81 -42.51 -18.83
CA ASP A 54 -17.14 -42.45 -19.45
C ASP A 54 -18.20 -42.28 -18.37
N THR A 55 -18.92 -41.16 -18.42
CA THR A 55 -19.90 -40.77 -17.42
C THR A 55 -21.32 -41.17 -17.77
N GLY A 56 -21.51 -41.88 -18.88
CA GLY A 56 -22.82 -42.29 -19.37
C GLY A 56 -23.67 -41.13 -19.89
N GLU A 57 -24.99 -41.30 -19.84
CA GLU A 57 -25.96 -40.31 -20.31
C GLU A 57 -25.86 -39.01 -19.49
N LEU A 58 -25.79 -37.87 -20.17
CA LEU A 58 -25.61 -36.55 -19.55
C LEU A 58 -26.92 -35.97 -19.03
N THR A 59 -26.85 -35.31 -17.87
CA THR A 59 -28.01 -34.65 -17.26
C THR A 59 -28.16 -33.26 -17.85
N PHE A 60 -29.34 -33.00 -18.43
CA PHE A 60 -29.59 -31.81 -19.26
C PHE A 60 -28.53 -31.59 -20.36
N GLY A 61 -27.94 -32.68 -20.88
CA GLY A 61 -26.88 -32.61 -21.89
C GLY A 61 -25.53 -32.12 -21.37
N SER A 62 -25.31 -32.08 -20.05
CA SER A 62 -24.09 -31.57 -19.42
C SER A 62 -23.50 -32.52 -18.36
N HIS A 63 -22.22 -32.31 -18.04
CA HIS A 63 -21.53 -33.00 -16.95
C HIS A 63 -21.67 -32.28 -15.61
N ALA A 64 -21.88 -30.96 -15.64
CA ALA A 64 -22.18 -30.14 -14.48
C ALA A 64 -22.99 -28.92 -14.91
N GLN A 65 -23.59 -28.27 -13.93
CA GLN A 65 -24.34 -27.03 -14.11
C GLN A 65 -24.12 -26.11 -12.92
N PHE A 66 -24.13 -24.81 -13.18
CA PHE A 66 -24.37 -23.83 -12.12
C PHE A 66 -25.41 -22.82 -12.58
N ILE A 67 -26.21 -22.36 -11.62
CA ILE A 67 -27.31 -21.44 -11.84
C ILE A 67 -27.14 -20.21 -10.94
N MET A 68 -27.39 -19.04 -11.51
CA MET A 68 -27.29 -17.76 -10.82
C MET A 68 -28.68 -17.16 -10.64
N GLY A 69 -29.04 -16.85 -9.40
CA GLY A 69 -30.35 -16.33 -9.06
C GLY A 69 -30.40 -14.81 -9.04
N LYS A 70 -31.12 -14.26 -8.08
CA LYS A 70 -31.45 -12.84 -7.92
C LYS A 70 -30.61 -12.08 -6.90
N MET A 71 -29.51 -12.67 -6.43
CA MET A 71 -28.57 -11.97 -5.54
C MET A 71 -28.15 -10.63 -6.16
N ASP A 72 -27.81 -9.62 -5.33
CA ASP A 72 -27.41 -8.30 -5.82
C ASP A 72 -25.98 -8.33 -6.38
N PHE A 73 -25.83 -8.94 -7.55
CA PHE A 73 -24.55 -9.07 -8.24
C PHE A 73 -24.00 -7.73 -8.71
N ASP A 74 -22.68 -7.60 -8.66
CA ASP A 74 -22.00 -6.52 -9.34
C ASP A 74 -22.22 -6.57 -10.87
N ASN A 75 -22.14 -5.41 -11.51
CA ASN A 75 -22.27 -5.27 -12.96
C ASN A 75 -21.05 -4.54 -13.56
N VAL A 76 -19.94 -4.50 -12.82
CA VAL A 76 -18.72 -3.81 -13.26
C VAL A 76 -17.95 -4.70 -14.25
N PRO A 77 -17.20 -4.12 -15.20
CA PRO A 77 -16.33 -4.91 -16.05
C PRO A 77 -15.33 -5.73 -15.23
N TYR A 78 -15.29 -7.03 -15.49
CA TYR A 78 -14.39 -7.95 -14.81
C TYR A 78 -12.93 -7.55 -15.02
N VAL A 79 -12.23 -7.36 -13.91
CA VAL A 79 -10.77 -7.23 -13.86
C VAL A 79 -10.32 -8.13 -12.71
N PRO A 80 -9.39 -9.08 -12.95
CA PRO A 80 -8.87 -9.94 -11.88
C PRO A 80 -8.37 -9.11 -10.68
N ALA A 81 -8.77 -9.50 -9.48
CA ALA A 81 -8.41 -8.86 -8.23
C ALA A 81 -8.29 -9.92 -7.14
N GLN A 82 -7.37 -9.75 -6.18
CA GLN A 82 -7.25 -10.63 -5.00
C GLN A 82 -8.39 -10.46 -3.98
N LEU A 83 -9.10 -9.32 -4.06
CA LEU A 83 -10.18 -8.89 -3.18
C LEU A 83 -11.41 -8.51 -4.02
N PRO A 84 -12.64 -8.73 -3.51
CA PRO A 84 -13.86 -8.26 -4.16
C PRO A 84 -13.84 -6.75 -4.39
N ARG A 85 -14.22 -6.32 -5.59
CA ARG A 85 -13.99 -4.94 -6.08
C ARG A 85 -15.10 -3.96 -5.76
N THR A 86 -16.28 -4.44 -5.41
CA THR A 86 -17.45 -3.60 -5.13
C THR A 86 -18.13 -4.10 -3.87
N GLY A 87 -18.99 -3.28 -3.28
CA GLY A 87 -19.81 -3.71 -2.13
C GLY A 87 -21.00 -4.60 -2.48
N LYS A 88 -21.09 -5.08 -3.72
CA LYS A 88 -22.12 -6.01 -4.22
C LYS A 88 -21.58 -7.43 -4.29
N VAL A 89 -22.46 -8.41 -4.51
CA VAL A 89 -22.08 -9.82 -4.64
C VAL A 89 -21.14 -10.00 -5.84
N ASP A 90 -19.96 -10.57 -5.62
CA ASP A 90 -18.95 -10.74 -6.67
C ASP A 90 -19.34 -11.88 -7.62
N LEU A 91 -19.82 -11.50 -8.80
CA LEU A 91 -20.41 -12.44 -9.77
C LEU A 91 -19.44 -13.56 -10.17
N VAL A 92 -18.17 -13.22 -10.38
CA VAL A 92 -17.18 -14.18 -10.88
C VAL A 92 -16.76 -15.15 -9.79
N SER A 93 -16.59 -14.66 -8.56
CA SER A 93 -16.23 -15.50 -7.42
C SER A 93 -17.34 -16.48 -7.09
N VAL A 94 -18.61 -16.05 -7.10
CA VAL A 94 -19.75 -16.97 -6.94
C VAL A 94 -19.78 -18.01 -8.07
N ALA A 95 -19.62 -17.61 -9.34
CA ALA A 95 -19.61 -18.59 -10.44
C ALA A 95 -18.44 -19.60 -10.34
N VAL A 96 -17.29 -19.18 -9.80
CA VAL A 96 -16.15 -20.07 -9.52
C VAL A 96 -16.47 -21.01 -8.36
N HIS A 97 -17.09 -20.49 -7.30
CA HIS A 97 -17.56 -21.25 -6.14
C HIS A 97 -18.55 -22.35 -6.55
N GLU A 98 -19.63 -21.99 -7.25
CA GLU A 98 -20.67 -22.96 -7.62
C GLU A 98 -20.12 -24.10 -8.49
N LEU A 99 -19.25 -23.77 -9.44
CA LEU A 99 -18.65 -24.79 -10.29
C LEU A 99 -17.72 -25.73 -9.50
N ALA A 100 -17.19 -25.31 -8.35
CA ALA A 100 -16.35 -26.14 -7.49
C ALA A 100 -17.13 -27.32 -6.88
N HIS A 101 -18.42 -27.15 -6.60
CA HIS A 101 -19.28 -28.27 -6.21
C HIS A 101 -19.39 -29.30 -7.33
N GLY A 102 -19.48 -28.84 -8.59
CA GLY A 102 -19.38 -29.71 -9.76
C GLY A 102 -18.03 -30.45 -9.85
N LEU A 103 -16.94 -29.82 -9.43
CA LEU A 103 -15.61 -30.44 -9.33
C LEU A 103 -15.47 -31.42 -8.14
N GLY A 104 -16.56 -31.62 -7.40
CA GLY A 104 -16.70 -32.65 -6.37
C GLY A 104 -16.35 -32.20 -4.96
N ILE A 105 -16.24 -30.89 -4.71
CA ILE A 105 -16.34 -30.35 -3.35
C ILE A 105 -17.81 -30.48 -2.93
N SER A 106 -18.19 -31.68 -2.49
CA SER A 106 -19.57 -32.04 -2.19
C SER A 106 -19.56 -33.24 -1.26
N ASN A 107 -20.46 -33.22 -0.29
CA ASN A 107 -20.60 -34.33 0.65
C ASN A 107 -21.36 -35.50 0.01
N MET A 108 -21.33 -36.67 0.66
CA MET A 108 -22.21 -37.80 0.37
C MET A 108 -23.03 -38.13 1.62
N VAL A 109 -23.76 -37.14 2.11
CA VAL A 109 -24.55 -37.19 3.35
C VAL A 109 -26.02 -36.99 3.03
N THR A 110 -26.86 -37.79 3.67
CA THR A 110 -28.32 -37.67 3.58
C THR A 110 -28.95 -37.81 4.95
N ASP A 111 -30.11 -37.21 5.16
CA ASP A 111 -30.90 -37.42 6.36
C ASP A 111 -31.62 -38.77 6.33
N LEU A 112 -31.38 -39.63 7.33
CA LEU A 112 -31.97 -40.97 7.45
C LEU A 112 -33.50 -40.96 7.55
N HIS A 113 -34.08 -39.86 8.04
CA HIS A 113 -35.52 -39.71 8.23
C HIS A 113 -36.16 -38.71 7.25
N GLY A 114 -35.42 -38.33 6.19
CA GLY A 114 -35.86 -37.39 5.17
C GLY A 114 -35.33 -35.98 5.41
N SER A 115 -35.33 -35.16 4.35
CA SER A 115 -34.76 -33.81 4.34
C SER A 115 -35.29 -32.94 5.48
N GLY A 116 -34.39 -32.21 6.14
CA GLY A 116 -34.73 -31.28 7.23
C GLY A 116 -35.03 -31.97 8.56
N THR A 117 -34.72 -33.26 8.70
CA THR A 117 -34.82 -33.96 9.99
C THR A 117 -33.56 -33.85 10.83
N PHE A 118 -32.47 -33.34 10.25
CA PHE A 118 -31.16 -33.22 10.90
C PHE A 118 -30.67 -34.58 11.43
N THR A 119 -30.84 -35.64 10.65
CA THR A 119 -30.38 -36.99 10.97
C THR A 119 -29.30 -37.46 9.98
N PRO A 120 -28.18 -36.71 9.86
CA PRO A 120 -27.21 -36.93 8.80
C PRO A 120 -26.51 -38.29 8.95
N ALA A 121 -26.42 -39.02 7.85
CA ALA A 121 -25.59 -40.21 7.73
C ALA A 121 -24.92 -40.23 6.37
N PHE A 122 -23.69 -40.74 6.33
CA PHE A 122 -23.02 -40.98 5.07
C PHE A 122 -23.79 -42.02 4.25
N GLU A 123 -23.90 -41.80 2.94
CA GLU A 123 -24.53 -42.74 2.03
C GLU A 123 -23.88 -44.13 2.13
N ASN A 124 -24.70 -45.19 2.02
CA ASN A 124 -24.24 -46.57 2.04
C ASN A 124 -23.78 -47.03 0.64
N ARG A 125 -22.83 -46.31 0.05
CA ARG A 125 -22.23 -46.63 -1.26
C ARG A 125 -20.76 -46.22 -1.28
N PRO A 126 -19.96 -46.64 -2.28
CA PRO A 126 -18.56 -46.26 -2.36
C PRO A 126 -18.40 -44.75 -2.38
N PHE A 127 -17.53 -44.22 -1.52
CA PHE A 127 -17.30 -42.78 -1.39
C PHE A 127 -16.63 -42.18 -2.62
N GLY A 128 -16.83 -40.88 -2.78
CA GLY A 128 -16.04 -40.04 -3.66
C GLY A 128 -14.77 -39.52 -3.03
N SER A 129 -14.00 -38.82 -3.85
CA SER A 129 -12.71 -38.27 -3.46
C SER A 129 -12.84 -37.30 -2.26
N TRP A 130 -13.84 -36.42 -2.22
CA TRP A 130 -14.10 -35.58 -1.05
C TRP A 130 -14.32 -36.37 0.24
N THR A 131 -15.38 -37.20 0.26
CA THR A 131 -15.82 -37.90 1.49
C THR A 131 -14.76 -38.87 2.03
N SER A 132 -13.98 -39.52 1.16
CA SER A 132 -12.91 -40.45 1.58
C SER A 132 -11.75 -39.77 2.35
N HIS A 133 -11.60 -38.46 2.18
CA HIS A 133 -10.56 -37.66 2.84
C HIS A 133 -11.06 -36.96 4.12
N LEU A 134 -12.36 -37.05 4.44
CA LEU A 134 -12.92 -36.47 5.66
C LEU A 134 -12.48 -37.21 6.92
N ARG A 135 -12.27 -36.43 7.97
CA ARG A 135 -11.89 -36.87 9.31
C ARG A 135 -12.75 -36.18 10.36
N ASP A 136 -13.11 -36.93 11.40
CA ASP A 136 -13.88 -36.44 12.53
C ASP A 136 -12.99 -35.67 13.53
N ASP A 137 -13.56 -35.22 14.66
CA ASP A 137 -12.86 -34.45 15.69
C ASP A 137 -11.63 -35.18 16.30
N ARG A 138 -11.53 -36.50 16.11
CA ARG A 138 -10.47 -37.36 16.64
C ARG A 138 -9.58 -37.93 15.54
N GLY A 139 -9.78 -37.50 14.30
CA GLY A 139 -9.01 -37.96 13.15
C GLY A 139 -9.42 -39.32 12.61
N ASN A 140 -10.61 -39.83 12.95
CA ASN A 140 -11.11 -41.07 12.38
C ASN A 140 -11.67 -40.83 10.96
N PRO A 141 -11.43 -41.74 10.00
CA PRO A 141 -11.98 -41.62 8.66
C PRO A 141 -13.47 -41.92 8.61
N ALA A 142 -14.17 -41.22 7.72
CA ALA A 142 -15.56 -41.50 7.37
C ALA A 142 -15.74 -42.94 6.84
N ARG A 143 -16.92 -43.53 7.06
CA ARG A 143 -17.28 -44.87 6.57
C ARG A 143 -18.69 -44.90 5.96
N PRO A 144 -18.93 -45.70 4.89
CA PRO A 144 -20.26 -45.79 4.30
C PRO A 144 -21.34 -46.20 5.32
N GLY A 145 -22.50 -45.55 5.26
CA GLY A 145 -23.63 -45.81 6.17
C GLY A 145 -23.45 -45.33 7.61
N GLN A 146 -22.33 -44.68 7.94
CA GLN A 146 -22.03 -44.21 9.29
C GLN A 146 -22.88 -42.97 9.63
N VAL A 147 -23.53 -42.98 10.79
CA VAL A 147 -24.26 -41.81 11.32
C VAL A 147 -23.28 -40.71 11.70
N ILE A 148 -23.65 -39.45 11.49
CA ILE A 148 -22.85 -38.29 11.86
C ILE A 148 -23.40 -37.70 13.16
N LEU A 149 -22.54 -37.55 14.15
CA LEU A 149 -22.87 -36.92 15.42
C LEU A 149 -22.39 -35.48 15.39
N CYS A 150 -23.32 -34.53 15.44
CA CYS A 150 -23.02 -33.10 15.49
C CYS A 150 -23.83 -32.42 16.60
N ASN A 151 -23.43 -31.19 16.96
CA ASN A 151 -24.27 -30.36 17.82
C ASN A 151 -25.51 -29.92 17.02
N GLY A 152 -26.72 -30.08 17.57
CA GLY A 152 -27.97 -29.79 16.86
C GLY A 152 -28.53 -30.92 15.99
N CYS A 153 -27.76 -31.97 15.71
CA CYS A 153 -28.23 -33.17 15.00
C CYS A 153 -29.16 -34.03 15.89
N ASN A 154 -30.19 -34.63 15.28
CA ASN A 154 -31.19 -35.52 15.89
C ASN A 154 -30.81 -37.01 15.85
N ASN A 155 -29.56 -37.35 15.54
CA ASN A 155 -29.07 -38.73 15.60
C ASN A 155 -28.94 -39.22 17.05
N ARG A 156 -29.31 -40.48 17.29
CA ARG A 156 -28.97 -41.16 18.55
C ARG A 156 -27.45 -41.30 18.64
N TRP A 157 -26.93 -41.21 19.86
CA TRP A 157 -25.52 -41.46 20.09
C TRP A 157 -25.12 -42.87 19.63
N ASP A 158 -24.07 -42.93 18.82
CA ASP A 158 -23.47 -44.17 18.32
C ASP A 158 -21.95 -44.11 18.59
N PRO A 159 -21.36 -45.07 19.32
CA PRO A 159 -19.91 -45.10 19.56
C PRO A 159 -19.08 -45.28 18.29
N GLN A 160 -19.68 -45.74 17.18
CA GLN A 160 -19.06 -45.85 15.87
C GLN A 160 -19.46 -44.72 14.92
N GLY A 161 -20.23 -43.72 15.38
CA GLY A 161 -20.60 -42.56 14.59
C GLY A 161 -19.39 -41.69 14.24
N PHE A 162 -19.51 -40.90 13.16
CA PHE A 162 -18.54 -39.89 12.79
C PHE A 162 -18.75 -38.67 13.70
N ASP A 163 -17.86 -38.49 14.68
CA ASP A 163 -18.07 -37.56 15.81
C ASP A 163 -17.46 -36.19 15.52
N VAL A 164 -18.30 -35.24 15.11
CA VAL A 164 -17.97 -33.84 14.81
C VAL A 164 -18.75 -32.89 15.74
N ARG A 165 -19.05 -33.32 16.97
CA ARG A 165 -19.76 -32.50 17.96
C ARG A 165 -18.95 -31.30 18.46
N LEU A 166 -17.63 -31.30 18.30
CA LEU A 166 -16.77 -30.14 18.55
C LEU A 166 -16.67 -29.22 17.33
N ASP A 167 -17.28 -29.58 16.20
CA ASP A 167 -17.26 -28.85 14.94
C ASP A 167 -15.83 -28.62 14.40
N LYS A 168 -14.99 -29.65 14.52
CA LYS A 168 -13.57 -29.65 14.11
C LYS A 168 -13.28 -30.73 13.06
N GLY A 169 -14.27 -31.08 12.25
CA GLY A 169 -14.07 -31.94 11.10
C GLY A 169 -13.06 -31.33 10.13
N TYR A 170 -12.38 -32.17 9.37
CA TYR A 170 -11.41 -31.69 8.37
C TYR A 170 -11.22 -32.65 7.20
N PHE A 171 -10.83 -32.09 6.06
CA PHE A 171 -10.28 -32.80 4.91
C PHE A 171 -8.77 -32.93 5.05
N THR A 172 -8.20 -34.11 4.82
CA THR A 172 -6.74 -34.32 4.80
C THR A 172 -6.29 -35.17 3.63
N GLY A 173 -5.10 -34.92 3.10
CA GLY A 173 -4.47 -35.69 2.03
C GLY A 173 -2.99 -35.37 1.94
N GLU A 174 -2.25 -36.04 1.05
CA GLU A 174 -0.80 -35.88 0.95
C GLU A 174 -0.41 -34.44 0.61
N HIS A 175 -1.08 -33.86 -0.39
CA HIS A 175 -0.82 -32.51 -0.86
C HIS A 175 -1.31 -31.44 0.13
N VAL A 176 -2.44 -31.65 0.77
CA VAL A 176 -2.90 -30.76 1.85
C VAL A 176 -1.89 -30.74 3.00
N ASN A 177 -1.40 -31.91 3.43
CA ASN A 177 -0.43 -32.01 4.51
C ASN A 177 0.92 -31.37 4.14
N GLU A 178 1.34 -31.48 2.88
CA GLU A 178 2.51 -30.80 2.32
C GLU A 178 2.40 -29.28 2.48
N VAL A 179 1.27 -28.69 2.04
CA VAL A 179 1.05 -27.23 2.05
C VAL A 179 0.86 -26.69 3.47
N LEU A 180 0.10 -27.39 4.31
CA LEU A 180 -0.16 -26.96 5.68
C LEU A 180 1.08 -27.10 6.57
N ALA A 181 2.01 -28.00 6.22
CA ALA A 181 3.27 -28.19 6.93
C ALA A 181 3.11 -28.33 8.45
N GLY A 182 2.05 -29.02 8.89
CA GLY A 182 1.72 -29.23 10.31
C GLY A 182 1.05 -28.05 11.03
N ALA A 183 0.71 -26.96 10.33
CA ALA A 183 0.00 -25.82 10.91
C ALA A 183 -1.41 -26.19 11.42
N MET A 184 -2.07 -27.12 10.73
CA MET A 184 -3.40 -27.62 11.01
C MET A 184 -3.46 -29.12 10.64
N PRO A 185 -4.37 -29.93 11.24
CA PRO A 185 -4.51 -31.35 10.91
C PRO A 185 -5.03 -31.62 9.49
N GLY A 186 -5.62 -30.60 8.86
CA GLY A 186 -6.15 -30.61 7.50
C GLY A 186 -6.89 -29.31 7.21
N VAL A 187 -7.56 -29.26 6.06
CA VAL A 187 -8.44 -28.15 5.69
C VAL A 187 -9.75 -28.31 6.47
N PRO A 188 -10.17 -27.34 7.30
CA PRO A 188 -11.36 -27.49 8.14
C PRO A 188 -12.64 -27.59 7.32
N VAL A 189 -13.61 -28.36 7.83
CA VAL A 189 -15.00 -28.43 7.38
C VAL A 189 -15.89 -28.37 8.61
N LYS A 190 -17.13 -27.89 8.47
CA LYS A 190 -18.05 -27.73 9.61
C LYS A 190 -19.42 -28.33 9.35
N MET A 191 -20.12 -28.59 10.45
CA MET A 191 -21.53 -28.95 10.51
C MET A 191 -22.42 -27.75 10.83
N LEU A 192 -21.84 -26.66 11.34
CA LEU A 192 -22.57 -25.48 11.76
C LEU A 192 -22.33 -24.33 10.79
N ALA A 193 -23.40 -23.60 10.48
CA ALA A 193 -23.35 -22.31 9.82
C ALA A 193 -22.82 -21.22 10.78
N ASP A 194 -22.57 -20.02 10.26
CA ASP A 194 -21.99 -18.90 11.02
C ASP A 194 -22.89 -18.44 12.19
N ASP A 195 -24.20 -18.68 12.08
CA ASP A 195 -25.21 -18.41 13.12
C ASP A 195 -25.32 -19.53 14.19
N GLY A 196 -24.56 -20.61 14.02
CA GLY A 196 -24.49 -21.75 14.93
C GLY A 196 -25.58 -22.81 14.75
N TRP A 197 -26.46 -22.67 13.75
CA TRP A 197 -27.41 -23.71 13.37
C TRP A 197 -26.75 -24.80 12.54
N VAL A 198 -27.38 -25.96 12.47
CA VAL A 198 -26.92 -27.06 11.62
C VAL A 198 -27.06 -26.64 10.16
N ASP A 199 -25.94 -26.65 9.46
CA ASP A 199 -25.86 -26.52 8.02
C ASP A 199 -26.39 -27.81 7.37
N ASP A 200 -27.48 -27.71 6.59
CA ASP A 200 -28.10 -28.85 5.93
C ASP A 200 -27.34 -29.31 4.67
N ASP A 201 -26.34 -28.53 4.24
CA ASP A 201 -25.35 -28.93 3.24
C ASP A 201 -24.13 -29.64 3.85
N TYR A 202 -24.14 -29.97 5.16
CA TYR A 202 -23.24 -30.89 5.88
C TYR A 202 -21.81 -31.05 5.34
N MET A 203 -20.83 -30.29 5.84
CA MET A 203 -19.39 -30.46 5.50
C MET A 203 -19.09 -30.50 3.98
N SER A 204 -19.93 -29.87 3.14
CA SER A 204 -19.71 -29.73 1.69
C SER A 204 -18.88 -28.51 1.31
N HIS A 205 -18.42 -27.75 2.30
CA HIS A 205 -17.68 -26.50 2.14
C HIS A 205 -16.36 -26.52 2.90
N ILE A 206 -15.44 -25.65 2.48
CA ILE A 206 -14.12 -25.47 3.07
C ILE A 206 -14.14 -24.30 4.04
N GLU A 207 -13.76 -24.53 5.29
CA GLU A 207 -13.91 -23.53 6.36
C GLU A 207 -12.61 -22.81 6.72
N LEU A 208 -11.73 -22.63 5.72
CA LEU A 208 -10.60 -21.72 5.89
C LEU A 208 -11.11 -20.29 6.06
N LYS A 209 -10.55 -19.58 7.05
CA LYS A 209 -10.93 -18.20 7.37
C LYS A 209 -11.02 -17.29 6.13
N ASN A 210 -12.17 -16.65 5.96
CA ASN A 210 -12.55 -15.75 4.86
C ASN A 210 -12.46 -16.35 3.44
N SER A 211 -12.35 -17.68 3.32
CA SER A 211 -12.28 -18.36 2.02
C SER A 211 -13.55 -18.14 1.22
N MET A 212 -13.40 -18.06 -0.10
CA MET A 212 -14.52 -18.05 -1.02
C MET A 212 -15.39 -19.32 -0.94
N MET A 213 -14.82 -20.47 -0.52
CA MET A 213 -15.53 -21.76 -0.39
C MET A 213 -16.08 -22.04 1.02
N SER A 214 -16.04 -21.05 1.93
CA SER A 214 -16.55 -21.19 3.29
C SER A 214 -18.01 -20.75 3.42
N HIS A 215 -18.68 -21.13 4.51
CA HIS A 215 -19.98 -20.58 4.88
C HIS A 215 -19.92 -19.25 5.62
N GLN A 216 -18.72 -18.72 5.88
CA GLN A 216 -18.57 -17.49 6.66
C GLN A 216 -19.27 -16.30 5.98
N ASN A 217 -19.89 -15.42 6.75
CA ASN A 217 -20.61 -14.28 6.18
C ASN A 217 -19.67 -13.26 5.52
N TYR A 218 -18.41 -13.18 5.98
CA TYR A 218 -17.38 -12.34 5.37
C TYR A 218 -16.35 -13.18 4.62
N ARG A 219 -16.23 -12.94 3.31
CA ARG A 219 -15.26 -13.61 2.44
C ARG A 219 -14.57 -12.57 1.57
N ASN A 220 -13.27 -12.43 1.72
CA ASN A 220 -12.48 -11.44 0.95
C ASN A 220 -11.45 -12.11 0.03
N TYR A 221 -11.52 -13.43 -0.14
CA TYR A 221 -10.83 -14.14 -1.20
C TYR A 221 -11.74 -14.22 -2.43
N THR A 222 -11.18 -13.96 -3.61
CA THR A 222 -11.86 -14.13 -4.91
C THR A 222 -11.37 -15.37 -5.67
N THR A 223 -10.43 -16.10 -5.06
CA THR A 223 -9.81 -17.32 -5.60
C THR A 223 -9.55 -18.33 -4.49
N PHE A 224 -9.27 -19.56 -4.90
CA PHE A 224 -8.90 -20.64 -3.99
C PHE A 224 -7.50 -20.39 -3.42
N MET A 225 -7.36 -20.59 -2.12
CA MET A 225 -6.05 -20.61 -1.45
C MET A 225 -5.26 -21.86 -1.86
N GLU A 226 -3.95 -21.83 -1.63
CA GLU A 226 -3.10 -22.96 -2.00
C GLU A 226 -3.53 -24.31 -1.38
N ALA A 227 -3.96 -24.31 -0.12
CA ALA A 227 -4.40 -25.54 0.56
C ALA A 227 -5.69 -26.11 -0.07
N GLU A 228 -6.53 -25.26 -0.66
CA GLU A 228 -7.75 -25.66 -1.34
C GLU A 228 -7.46 -26.18 -2.75
N LEU A 229 -6.45 -25.63 -3.43
CA LEU A 229 -5.92 -26.23 -4.66
C LEU A 229 -5.23 -27.57 -4.38
N ALA A 230 -4.52 -27.70 -3.26
CA ALA A 230 -3.90 -28.95 -2.84
C ALA A 230 -4.94 -30.04 -2.56
N LEU A 231 -6.04 -29.66 -1.92
CA LEU A 231 -7.22 -30.51 -1.74
C LEU A 231 -7.74 -31.05 -3.06
N LEU A 232 -7.83 -30.21 -4.11
CA LEU A 232 -8.26 -30.68 -5.44
C LEU A 232 -7.28 -31.69 -6.05
N GLN A 233 -5.96 -31.59 -5.85
CA GLN A 233 -5.05 -32.64 -6.34
C GLN A 233 -5.06 -33.90 -5.50
N ASP A 234 -5.31 -33.82 -4.19
CA ASP A 234 -5.65 -35.02 -3.39
C ASP A 234 -6.93 -35.69 -3.91
N MET A 235 -7.86 -34.91 -4.48
CA MET A 235 -9.05 -35.43 -5.18
C MET A 235 -8.78 -35.96 -6.60
N GLY A 236 -7.54 -35.86 -7.10
CA GLY A 236 -7.09 -36.45 -8.37
C GLY A 236 -6.87 -35.46 -9.52
N TYR A 237 -7.04 -34.16 -9.31
CA TYR A 237 -6.81 -33.15 -10.36
C TYR A 237 -5.31 -32.93 -10.63
N GLN A 238 -4.95 -32.60 -11.87
CA GLN A 238 -3.58 -32.16 -12.22
C GLN A 238 -3.50 -30.64 -12.12
N ILE A 239 -2.75 -30.14 -11.15
CA ILE A 239 -2.60 -28.71 -10.84
C ILE A 239 -1.12 -28.41 -10.57
N ASP A 240 -0.57 -27.42 -11.27
CA ASP A 240 0.72 -26.81 -10.91
C ASP A 240 0.48 -25.66 -9.93
N ARG A 241 0.35 -25.96 -8.63
CA ARG A 241 0.14 -24.91 -7.60
C ARG A 241 1.25 -23.88 -7.60
N ARG A 242 2.48 -24.28 -7.94
CA ARG A 242 3.64 -23.39 -7.95
C ARG A 242 3.56 -22.35 -9.07
N ASN A 243 2.68 -22.55 -10.06
CA ASN A 243 2.31 -21.51 -11.02
C ASN A 243 1.44 -20.40 -10.42
N PHE A 244 0.75 -20.66 -9.31
CA PHE A 244 -0.17 -19.70 -8.66
C PHE A 244 0.31 -19.24 -7.29
N PHE A 245 1.13 -20.04 -6.59
CA PHE A 245 1.64 -19.74 -5.27
C PHE A 245 3.14 -20.04 -5.21
N GLY A 246 3.98 -19.02 -5.02
CA GLY A 246 5.41 -19.23 -4.82
C GLY A 246 5.69 -19.96 -3.50
N PHE A 247 5.10 -19.46 -2.42
CA PHE A 247 5.12 -20.07 -1.09
C PHE A 247 3.93 -19.62 -0.24
N SER A 248 3.39 -20.52 0.57
CA SER A 248 2.29 -20.22 1.51
C SER A 248 2.68 -20.56 2.96
N LEU A 249 2.40 -19.65 3.89
CA LEU A 249 2.65 -19.81 5.32
C LEU A 249 1.33 -19.89 6.10
N TYR A 250 0.91 -21.11 6.44
CA TYR A 250 -0.28 -21.35 7.26
C TYR A 250 0.00 -21.33 8.76
N GLY A 251 1.24 -21.62 9.17
CA GLY A 251 1.63 -21.70 10.58
C GLY A 251 1.65 -20.36 11.31
N ASN A 252 1.46 -20.41 12.63
CA ASN A 252 1.54 -19.27 13.53
C ASN A 252 2.90 -19.23 14.25
N GLY A 253 3.31 -18.04 14.72
CA GLY A 253 4.45 -17.88 15.62
C GLY A 253 5.81 -18.24 15.01
N GLN A 254 5.91 -18.27 13.68
CA GLN A 254 7.11 -18.69 12.98
C GLN A 254 8.10 -17.55 12.80
N THR A 255 9.39 -17.85 12.84
CA THR A 255 10.44 -16.99 12.28
C THR A 255 10.95 -17.63 11.00
N LEU A 256 10.62 -17.04 9.85
CA LEU A 256 10.83 -17.62 8.54
C LEU A 256 11.81 -16.77 7.72
N VAL A 257 12.88 -17.38 7.23
CA VAL A 257 13.68 -16.81 6.14
C VAL A 257 13.18 -17.40 4.83
N ASN A 258 12.35 -16.65 4.11
CA ASN A 258 11.77 -17.13 2.86
C ASN A 258 12.75 -16.93 1.69
N ARG A 259 13.31 -18.05 1.22
CA ARG A 259 14.19 -18.10 0.03
C ARG A 259 13.47 -18.63 -1.22
N ASN A 260 12.15 -18.86 -1.12
CA ASN A 260 11.34 -19.26 -2.26
C ASN A 260 11.05 -18.02 -3.10
N GLY A 261 11.48 -18.06 -4.37
CA GLY A 261 11.13 -17.04 -5.36
C GLY A 261 9.85 -17.41 -6.10
N TYR A 262 9.33 -16.46 -6.87
CA TYR A 262 8.16 -16.66 -7.72
C TYR A 262 8.42 -16.09 -9.11
N PHE A 263 8.39 -16.97 -10.11
CA PHE A 263 8.79 -16.67 -11.49
C PHE A 263 7.95 -17.47 -12.48
N GLN A 264 8.16 -17.23 -13.77
CA GLN A 264 7.58 -18.06 -14.83
C GLN A 264 7.95 -19.54 -14.63
N ARG A 265 6.97 -20.45 -14.75
CA ARG A 265 7.21 -21.89 -14.75
C ARG A 265 7.90 -22.33 -16.04
N ASN A 266 8.79 -23.32 -15.94
CA ASN A 266 9.34 -23.97 -17.12
C ASN A 266 8.26 -24.84 -17.81
N GLN A 267 8.56 -25.32 -19.02
CA GLN A 267 7.59 -26.10 -19.80
C GLN A 267 7.20 -27.43 -19.13
N GLN A 268 8.09 -27.99 -18.30
CA GLN A 268 7.89 -29.25 -17.57
C GLN A 268 7.07 -29.06 -16.28
N ALA A 269 6.79 -27.83 -15.87
CA ALA A 269 6.10 -27.49 -14.63
C ALA A 269 6.77 -28.06 -13.36
N ASP A 270 8.09 -28.29 -13.37
CA ASP A 270 8.87 -28.78 -12.22
C ASP A 270 9.85 -27.75 -11.66
N GLY A 271 9.94 -26.56 -12.28
CA GLY A 271 10.86 -25.51 -11.85
C GLY A 271 10.52 -24.12 -12.39
N TYR A 272 11.32 -23.14 -11.96
CA TYR A 272 11.18 -21.74 -12.33
C TYR A 272 12.26 -21.29 -13.33
N LEU A 273 11.87 -20.42 -14.25
CA LEU A 273 12.77 -19.62 -15.07
C LEU A 273 13.15 -18.36 -14.30
N ALA A 274 14.16 -18.45 -13.44
CA ALA A 274 14.56 -17.38 -12.53
C ALA A 274 14.72 -16.03 -13.25
N GLY A 275 14.14 -14.98 -12.68
CA GLY A 275 14.16 -13.62 -13.23
C GLY A 275 13.12 -13.34 -14.32
N GLN A 276 12.38 -14.34 -14.82
CA GLN A 276 11.25 -14.13 -15.72
C GLN A 276 9.96 -13.99 -14.93
N TYR A 277 9.09 -13.08 -15.36
CA TYR A 277 7.83 -12.79 -14.70
C TYR A 277 6.85 -13.93 -14.91
N ASN A 278 6.24 -14.40 -13.82
CA ASN A 278 5.12 -15.30 -13.91
C ASN A 278 3.90 -14.60 -14.54
N THR A 279 3.21 -15.24 -15.47
CA THR A 279 2.05 -14.64 -16.17
C THR A 279 0.69 -15.16 -15.70
N ALA A 280 0.64 -16.04 -14.69
CA ALA A 280 -0.60 -16.63 -14.20
C ALA A 280 -1.50 -15.56 -13.56
N ASN A 281 -2.77 -15.53 -13.96
CA ASN A 281 -3.74 -14.63 -13.36
C ASN A 281 -3.92 -14.95 -11.88
N LEU A 282 -4.06 -13.91 -11.07
CA LEU A 282 -4.32 -14.02 -9.62
C LEU A 282 -3.23 -14.78 -8.85
N GLY A 283 -2.06 -15.02 -9.46
CA GLY A 283 -0.94 -15.68 -8.80
C GLY A 283 -0.33 -14.81 -7.69
N VAL A 284 0.05 -15.44 -6.59
CA VAL A 284 0.59 -14.84 -5.38
C VAL A 284 2.02 -15.36 -5.14
N GLY A 285 2.99 -14.46 -5.02
CA GLY A 285 4.38 -14.87 -4.73
C GLY A 285 4.53 -15.47 -3.34
N LEU A 286 4.12 -14.73 -2.30
CA LEU A 286 4.07 -15.19 -0.92
C LEU A 286 2.67 -14.98 -0.34
N HIS A 287 2.04 -16.05 0.12
CA HIS A 287 0.77 -16.03 0.84
C HIS A 287 1.02 -16.27 2.33
N VAL A 288 0.53 -15.40 3.21
CA VAL A 288 0.65 -15.55 4.66
C VAL A 288 -0.75 -15.61 5.25
N TYR A 289 -1.12 -16.79 5.72
CA TYR A 289 -2.42 -17.06 6.34
C TYR A 289 -2.34 -16.99 7.87
N GLY A 290 -1.24 -17.50 8.45
CA GLY A 290 -1.04 -17.55 9.90
C GLY A 290 -0.75 -16.19 10.55
N SER A 291 -0.66 -16.18 11.88
CA SER A 291 -0.48 -15.02 12.75
C SER A 291 0.80 -15.09 13.57
N ASN A 292 1.26 -13.95 14.09
CA ASN A 292 2.44 -13.82 14.95
C ASN A 292 3.76 -14.23 14.27
N ASN A 293 3.84 -14.13 12.94
CA ASN A 293 5.02 -14.56 12.18
C ASN A 293 6.01 -13.40 11.97
N HIS A 294 7.30 -13.73 11.93
CA HIS A 294 8.39 -12.84 11.52
C HIS A 294 9.02 -13.38 10.25
N ILE A 295 8.84 -12.67 9.14
CA ILE A 295 9.17 -13.17 7.80
C ILE A 295 10.25 -12.29 7.18
N PHE A 296 11.34 -12.89 6.73
CA PHE A 296 12.40 -12.25 5.97
C PHE A 296 12.34 -12.73 4.53
N GLN A 297 11.85 -11.90 3.61
CA GLN A 297 11.81 -12.22 2.19
C GLN A 297 13.19 -12.00 1.57
N GLN A 298 13.82 -13.09 1.08
CA GLN A 298 15.18 -13.12 0.53
C GLN A 298 15.28 -13.61 -0.92
N ALA A 299 14.15 -13.80 -1.58
CA ALA A 299 14.10 -14.14 -3.01
C ALA A 299 13.13 -13.22 -3.75
N ASP A 300 13.40 -13.00 -5.03
CA ASP A 300 12.53 -12.17 -5.85
C ASP A 300 11.17 -12.84 -6.10
N LEU A 301 10.12 -12.02 -6.12
CA LEU A 301 8.76 -12.41 -6.45
C LEU A 301 8.32 -11.56 -7.64
N LEU A 302 8.31 -12.15 -8.84
CA LEU A 302 8.08 -11.44 -10.09
C LEU A 302 6.84 -12.00 -10.80
N THR A 303 5.77 -11.20 -10.84
CA THR A 303 4.55 -11.55 -11.57
C THR A 303 4.06 -10.39 -12.43
N SER A 304 3.54 -10.72 -13.61
CA SER A 304 2.84 -9.82 -14.52
C SER A 304 1.45 -10.33 -14.89
N GLY A 305 0.97 -11.39 -14.22
CA GLY A 305 -0.38 -11.89 -14.39
C GLY A 305 -1.43 -10.90 -13.85
N ALA A 306 -2.60 -10.82 -14.50
CA ALA A 306 -3.64 -9.88 -14.10
C ALA A 306 -4.16 -10.21 -12.69
N GLY A 307 -4.33 -9.20 -11.85
CA GLY A 307 -4.72 -9.36 -10.44
C GLY A 307 -3.69 -10.12 -9.59
N GLY A 308 -2.47 -10.35 -10.10
CA GLY A 308 -1.42 -11.02 -9.35
C GLY A 308 -0.92 -10.18 -8.17
N ALA A 309 -0.44 -10.87 -7.14
CA ALA A 309 0.19 -10.24 -5.99
C ALA A 309 1.62 -10.71 -5.78
N GLY A 310 2.52 -9.81 -5.39
CA GLY A 310 3.83 -10.21 -4.90
C GLY A 310 3.69 -10.91 -3.56
N ILE A 311 3.06 -10.24 -2.58
CA ILE A 311 2.83 -10.76 -1.24
C ILE A 311 1.40 -10.44 -0.77
N ARG A 312 0.67 -11.43 -0.24
CA ARG A 312 -0.61 -11.26 0.46
C ARG A 312 -0.47 -11.72 1.91
N ILE A 313 -0.88 -10.87 2.85
CA ILE A 313 -0.81 -11.14 4.29
C ILE A 313 -2.19 -11.00 4.92
N ASP A 314 -2.61 -12.06 5.60
CA ASP A 314 -3.77 -12.12 6.47
C ASP A 314 -3.30 -12.46 7.91
N GLY A 315 -4.23 -12.82 8.80
CA GLY A 315 -3.92 -13.17 10.18
C GLY A 315 -3.73 -11.94 11.07
N GLN A 316 -2.90 -12.00 12.11
CA GLN A 316 -2.64 -10.89 13.02
C GLN A 316 -1.16 -10.85 13.40
N ASN A 317 -0.65 -9.67 13.76
CA ASN A 317 0.67 -9.49 14.38
C ASN A 317 1.83 -10.12 13.56
N ASN A 318 1.74 -10.06 12.23
CA ASN A 318 2.80 -10.52 11.34
C ASN A 318 3.77 -9.37 11.04
N THR A 319 5.07 -9.63 11.12
CA THR A 319 6.13 -8.71 10.69
C THR A 319 6.76 -9.22 9.39
N LEU A 320 6.61 -8.46 8.30
CA LEU A 320 7.26 -8.73 7.02
C LEU A 320 8.47 -7.81 6.83
N SER A 321 9.65 -8.39 6.63
CA SER A 321 10.88 -7.70 6.21
C SER A 321 11.23 -8.07 4.77
N ILE A 322 11.21 -7.09 3.86
CA ILE A 322 11.73 -7.25 2.50
C ILE A 322 13.19 -6.80 2.52
N GLU A 323 14.10 -7.76 2.33
CA GLU A 323 15.54 -7.51 2.44
C GLU A 323 16.06 -6.58 1.32
N PRO A 324 17.18 -5.86 1.57
CA PRO A 324 17.81 -5.06 0.54
C PRO A 324 18.16 -5.88 -0.71
N GLY A 325 17.92 -5.31 -1.89
CA GLY A 325 18.21 -5.96 -3.18
C GLY A 325 17.15 -6.94 -3.67
N ILE A 326 16.11 -7.22 -2.88
CA ILE A 326 15.00 -8.10 -3.27
C ILE A 326 13.92 -7.31 -4.03
N ARG A 327 13.42 -7.92 -5.11
CA ARG A 327 12.38 -7.37 -5.98
C ARG A 327 11.05 -8.08 -5.71
N VAL A 328 10.00 -7.31 -5.44
CA VAL A 328 8.63 -7.79 -5.28
C VAL A 328 7.74 -7.03 -6.26
N TYR A 329 7.53 -7.61 -7.44
CA TYR A 329 6.90 -6.95 -8.57
C TYR A 329 5.60 -7.66 -8.96
N ALA A 330 4.54 -6.87 -9.12
CA ALA A 330 3.22 -7.30 -9.55
C ALA A 330 2.70 -6.39 -10.68
N ASP A 331 3.29 -6.54 -11.86
CA ASP A 331 3.12 -5.62 -12.99
C ASP A 331 1.94 -5.92 -13.91
N GLY A 332 1.10 -6.88 -13.54
CA GLY A 332 -0.17 -7.13 -14.22
C GLY A 332 -1.20 -6.03 -13.96
N VAL A 333 -2.23 -5.97 -14.80
CA VAL A 333 -3.39 -5.09 -14.54
C VAL A 333 -3.97 -5.40 -13.16
N ASN A 334 -4.24 -4.36 -12.37
CA ASN A 334 -4.72 -4.46 -11.00
C ASN A 334 -3.81 -5.28 -10.07
N GLY A 335 -2.50 -5.32 -10.35
CA GLY A 335 -1.52 -6.00 -9.51
C GLY A 335 -1.37 -5.36 -8.12
N ARG A 336 -0.91 -6.15 -7.15
CA ARG A 336 -0.58 -5.70 -5.79
C ARG A 336 0.84 -6.12 -5.43
N GLY A 337 1.76 -5.17 -5.24
CA GLY A 337 3.13 -5.52 -4.85
C GLY A 337 3.15 -6.25 -3.50
N VAL A 338 2.70 -5.57 -2.46
CA VAL A 338 2.47 -6.11 -1.11
C VAL A 338 1.06 -5.69 -0.67
N MET A 339 0.27 -6.63 -0.18
CA MET A 339 -1.05 -6.34 0.39
C MET A 339 -1.21 -6.96 1.78
N PHE A 340 -1.71 -6.15 2.71
CA PHE A 340 -2.26 -6.61 3.99
C PHE A 340 -3.78 -6.64 3.83
N ALA A 341 -4.37 -7.82 4.00
CA ALA A 341 -5.72 -8.14 3.58
C ALA A 341 -6.68 -8.44 4.73
N TYR A 342 -6.18 -8.74 5.93
CA TYR A 342 -7.07 -9.02 7.06
C TYR A 342 -6.34 -8.98 8.41
N GLY A 343 -7.07 -8.57 9.44
CA GLY A 343 -6.69 -8.61 10.86
C GLY A 343 -6.06 -7.34 11.37
N LYS A 344 -5.04 -7.44 12.24
CA LYS A 344 -4.47 -6.28 12.94
C LYS A 344 -3.02 -6.44 13.35
N GLU A 345 -2.40 -5.32 13.73
CA GLU A 345 -1.08 -5.22 14.37
C GLU A 345 0.07 -5.75 13.50
N HIS A 346 -0.11 -5.75 12.18
CA HIS A 346 0.97 -6.12 11.28
C HIS A 346 2.07 -5.06 11.23
N ASN A 347 3.27 -5.46 10.81
CA ASN A 347 4.40 -4.57 10.61
C ASN A 347 5.07 -4.87 9.27
N LEU A 348 5.41 -3.81 8.52
CA LEU A 348 6.15 -3.88 7.26
C LEU A 348 7.49 -3.17 7.41
N ILE A 349 8.57 -3.85 7.06
CA ILE A 349 9.92 -3.29 6.94
C ILE A 349 10.35 -3.46 5.47
N GLN A 350 10.13 -2.42 4.68
CA GLN A 350 10.41 -2.40 3.25
C GLN A 350 11.80 -1.80 3.00
N ARG A 351 12.75 -2.64 2.59
CA ARG A 351 14.14 -2.22 2.25
C ARG A 351 14.55 -2.60 0.82
N GLY A 352 13.73 -3.39 0.14
CA GLY A 352 13.95 -3.83 -1.24
C GLY A 352 13.35 -2.87 -2.28
N ASP A 353 12.85 -3.45 -3.36
CA ASP A 353 12.15 -2.76 -4.44
C ASP A 353 10.78 -3.40 -4.66
N VAL A 354 9.73 -2.66 -4.34
CA VAL A 354 8.33 -3.11 -4.48
C VAL A 354 7.68 -2.31 -5.60
N GLN A 355 7.06 -3.00 -6.57
CA GLN A 355 6.37 -2.29 -7.63
C GLN A 355 5.11 -2.99 -8.16
N ALA A 356 4.20 -2.19 -8.71
CA ALA A 356 3.03 -2.65 -9.45
C ALA A 356 2.70 -1.64 -10.56
N LEU A 357 3.34 -1.80 -11.72
CA LEU A 357 3.29 -0.82 -12.81
C LEU A 357 2.21 -1.11 -13.87
N GLY A 358 1.47 -2.20 -13.72
CA GLY A 358 0.28 -2.46 -14.52
C GLY A 358 -0.81 -1.40 -14.30
N THR A 359 -1.75 -1.29 -15.23
CA THR A 359 -2.88 -0.36 -15.07
C THR A 359 -3.62 -0.64 -13.76
N SER A 360 -3.87 0.40 -12.95
CA SER A 360 -4.45 0.30 -11.59
C SER A 360 -3.62 -0.54 -10.61
N GLY A 361 -2.33 -0.75 -10.87
CA GLY A 361 -1.42 -1.46 -9.98
C GLY A 361 -1.09 -0.63 -8.74
N VAL A 362 -1.11 -1.25 -7.57
CA VAL A 362 -0.79 -0.63 -6.29
C VAL A 362 0.43 -1.32 -5.69
N ALA A 363 1.46 -0.56 -5.34
CA ALA A 363 2.71 -1.15 -4.85
C ALA A 363 2.55 -1.66 -3.40
N ILE A 364 2.01 -0.85 -2.49
CA ILE A 364 1.67 -1.27 -1.13
C ILE A 364 0.19 -0.97 -0.87
N SER A 365 -0.57 -1.99 -0.50
CA SER A 365 -2.01 -1.92 -0.27
C SER A 365 -2.34 -2.35 1.15
N PHE A 366 -3.08 -1.51 1.87
CA PHE A 366 -3.68 -1.79 3.16
C PHE A 366 -5.18 -1.85 2.94
N ASP A 367 -5.73 -3.04 2.80
CA ASP A 367 -7.06 -3.20 2.24
C ASP A 367 -7.70 -4.50 2.69
N PHE A 368 -8.71 -4.43 3.56
CA PHE A 368 -9.51 -5.60 3.92
C PHE A 368 -10.31 -6.12 2.72
N GLY A 369 -10.61 -5.25 1.75
CA GLY A 369 -11.48 -5.53 0.62
C GLY A 369 -12.95 -5.43 0.96
N ASN A 370 -13.78 -5.59 -0.07
CA ASN A 370 -15.21 -5.80 0.08
C ASN A 370 -15.50 -7.28 0.36
N ASN A 371 -16.76 -7.57 0.63
CA ASN A 371 -17.24 -8.94 0.84
C ASN A 371 -17.75 -9.56 -0.46
N LEU A 372 -17.39 -10.82 -0.72
CA LEU A 372 -17.86 -11.61 -1.86
C LEU A 372 -19.39 -11.72 -1.88
N LEU A 373 -20.03 -11.79 -0.71
CA LEU A 373 -21.49 -11.82 -0.55
C LEU A 373 -22.14 -10.43 -0.53
N GLY A 374 -21.37 -9.36 -0.76
CA GLY A 374 -21.81 -7.98 -0.62
C GLY A 374 -21.61 -7.42 0.79
N ASN A 375 -21.35 -6.11 0.86
CA ASN A 375 -21.04 -5.42 2.12
C ASN A 375 -22.27 -5.25 3.04
N GLU A 376 -23.48 -5.48 2.52
CA GLU A 376 -24.68 -5.49 3.34
C GLU A 376 -24.66 -6.67 4.31
N VAL A 377 -24.24 -7.86 3.87
CA VAL A 377 -24.19 -9.08 4.69
C VAL A 377 -23.19 -8.94 5.84
N ASP A 378 -21.96 -8.56 5.51
CA ASP A 378 -20.90 -8.33 6.50
C ASP A 378 -19.81 -7.45 5.86
N TYR A 379 -19.39 -6.41 6.56
CA TYR A 379 -18.30 -5.53 6.18
C TYR A 379 -17.37 -5.27 7.36
N ARG A 380 -16.10 -5.63 7.18
CA ARG A 380 -15.09 -5.65 8.23
C ARG A 380 -13.96 -4.68 7.93
N GLY A 381 -13.32 -4.19 8.99
CA GLY A 381 -12.18 -3.30 8.91
C GLY A 381 -11.58 -2.94 10.25
N SER A 382 -10.52 -2.15 10.23
CA SER A 382 -9.94 -1.57 11.45
C SER A 382 -10.99 -0.73 12.18
N TRP A 383 -11.35 -1.16 13.40
CA TRP A 383 -12.41 -0.57 14.21
C TRP A 383 -13.80 -0.55 13.54
N LEU A 384 -14.02 -1.42 12.56
CA LEU A 384 -15.25 -1.45 11.76
C LEU A 384 -15.79 -2.88 11.65
N HIS A 385 -17.05 -3.07 12.05
CA HIS A 385 -17.81 -4.31 11.82
C HIS A 385 -19.28 -3.93 11.61
N ILE A 386 -19.77 -4.16 10.40
CA ILE A 386 -21.13 -3.83 9.97
C ILE A 386 -21.78 -5.11 9.45
N VAL A 387 -22.94 -5.46 9.98
CA VAL A 387 -23.74 -6.64 9.61
C VAL A 387 -25.15 -6.17 9.31
N ASP A 388 -25.72 -6.64 8.20
CA ASP A 388 -27.02 -6.19 7.67
C ASP A 388 -27.12 -4.66 7.53
N GLY A 389 -26.00 -4.00 7.21
CA GLY A 389 -25.91 -2.54 7.11
C GLY A 389 -25.89 -1.78 8.46
N TYR A 390 -25.85 -2.47 9.61
CA TYR A 390 -25.79 -1.88 10.94
C TYR A 390 -24.47 -2.19 11.65
N TYR A 391 -23.98 -1.25 12.47
CA TYR A 391 -22.81 -1.49 13.32
C TYR A 391 -23.08 -2.63 14.31
N ASP A 392 -22.17 -3.60 14.36
CA ASP A 392 -22.21 -4.74 15.28
C ASP A 392 -20.99 -4.75 16.22
N ALA A 393 -20.95 -5.69 17.16
CA ALA A 393 -19.87 -5.87 18.11
C ALA A 393 -18.54 -6.13 17.38
N LEU A 394 -17.51 -5.34 17.70
CA LEU A 394 -16.20 -5.49 17.10
C LEU A 394 -15.55 -6.83 17.46
N LEU A 395 -15.20 -7.60 16.43
CA LEU A 395 -14.41 -8.80 16.56
C LEU A 395 -12.99 -8.46 17.09
N PRO A 396 -12.38 -9.29 17.97
CA PRO A 396 -11.08 -9.00 18.56
C PRO A 396 -9.96 -8.67 17.55
N GLU A 397 -9.97 -9.34 16.40
CA GLU A 397 -9.03 -9.15 15.29
C GLU A 397 -9.22 -7.84 14.50
N LEU A 398 -10.32 -7.12 14.73
CA LEU A 398 -10.62 -5.82 14.11
C LEU A 398 -10.37 -4.65 15.08
N GLN A 399 -10.12 -4.95 16.37
CA GLN A 399 -9.83 -3.96 17.41
C GLN A 399 -8.38 -3.49 17.33
N GLY A 400 -8.04 -2.71 16.31
CA GLY A 400 -6.70 -2.19 16.08
C GLY A 400 -6.49 -1.66 14.68
N ALA A 401 -5.31 -1.10 14.43
CA ALA A 401 -4.85 -0.83 13.08
C ALA A 401 -4.57 -2.15 12.36
N LEU A 402 -4.84 -2.21 11.05
CA LEU A 402 -4.44 -3.35 10.22
C LEU A 402 -2.91 -3.50 10.28
N VAL A 403 -2.20 -2.38 10.15
CA VAL A 403 -0.74 -2.32 10.23
C VAL A 403 -0.35 -1.23 11.24
N ASP A 404 0.46 -1.56 12.22
CA ASP A 404 0.95 -0.57 13.20
C ASP A 404 2.06 0.29 12.62
N ASN A 405 3.00 -0.33 11.90
CA ASN A 405 4.14 0.37 11.31
C ASN A 405 4.47 -0.15 9.90
N ALA A 406 4.59 0.77 8.96
CA ALA A 406 5.19 0.54 7.65
C ALA A 406 6.46 1.40 7.51
N ASP A 407 7.61 0.77 7.70
CA ASP A 407 8.93 1.39 7.65
C ASP A 407 9.56 1.21 6.27
N ILE A 408 9.69 2.31 5.52
CA ILE A 408 10.06 2.29 4.09
C ILE A 408 11.41 2.98 3.91
N SER A 409 12.41 2.22 3.49
CA SER A 409 13.76 2.70 3.13
C SER A 409 14.19 2.30 1.72
N GLY A 410 13.42 1.43 1.05
CA GLY A 410 13.64 1.00 -0.32
C GLY A 410 12.80 1.76 -1.35
N ARG A 411 12.70 1.21 -2.56
CA ARG A 411 11.87 1.77 -3.63
C ARG A 411 10.45 1.20 -3.57
N VAL A 412 9.45 2.07 -3.75
CA VAL A 412 8.04 1.71 -3.86
C VAL A 412 7.46 2.43 -5.07
N ALA A 413 6.93 1.69 -6.05
CA ALA A 413 6.44 2.28 -7.30
C ALA A 413 5.14 1.66 -7.81
N GLY A 414 4.07 2.43 -7.88
CA GLY A 414 2.78 1.94 -8.38
C GLY A 414 2.15 2.91 -9.37
N LYS A 415 1.51 2.36 -10.41
CA LYS A 415 0.89 3.19 -11.45
C LYS A 415 -0.49 3.72 -11.02
N GLY A 416 -1.23 2.93 -10.24
CA GLY A 416 -2.45 3.38 -9.56
C GLY A 416 -2.10 4.16 -8.30
N ALA A 417 -1.30 3.57 -7.41
CA ALA A 417 -0.78 4.23 -6.22
C ALA A 417 0.53 3.58 -5.76
N ALA A 418 1.46 4.39 -5.25
CA ALA A 418 2.59 3.88 -4.48
C ALA A 418 2.10 3.24 -3.18
N ILE A 419 1.16 3.91 -2.49
CA ILE A 419 0.56 3.43 -1.24
C ILE A 419 -0.95 3.69 -1.28
N TYR A 420 -1.75 2.68 -0.95
CA TYR A 420 -3.20 2.78 -0.82
C TYR A 420 -3.67 2.29 0.54
N ILE A 421 -4.52 3.07 1.21
CA ILE A 421 -5.25 2.70 2.42
C ILE A 421 -6.74 2.73 2.08
N SER A 422 -7.41 1.59 2.18
CA SER A 422 -8.82 1.44 1.85
C SER A 422 -9.74 2.12 2.87
N PRO A 423 -11.05 2.29 2.55
CA PRO A 423 -12.02 2.88 3.48
C PRO A 423 -12.15 2.12 4.82
N ASN A 424 -11.76 0.85 4.86
CA ASN A 424 -11.88 -0.03 6.02
C ASN A 424 -10.53 -0.44 6.63
N ALA A 425 -9.41 0.16 6.24
CA ALA A 425 -8.10 -0.12 6.82
C ALA A 425 -7.52 1.10 7.54
N LEU A 426 -7.02 0.90 8.76
CA LEU A 426 -6.20 1.89 9.46
C LEU A 426 -4.74 1.45 9.45
N VAL A 427 -3.83 2.38 9.19
CA VAL A 427 -2.40 2.21 9.41
C VAL A 427 -1.99 3.15 10.55
N GLY A 428 -1.25 2.66 11.55
CA GLY A 428 -0.78 3.51 12.63
C GLY A 428 0.25 4.53 12.13
N ASN A 429 1.36 4.01 11.60
CA ASN A 429 2.49 4.82 11.12
C ASN A 429 2.98 4.34 9.76
N ILE A 430 3.22 5.28 8.86
CA ILE A 430 4.02 5.08 7.65
C ILE A 430 5.26 5.96 7.77
N ASN A 431 6.43 5.35 7.87
CA ASN A 431 7.69 6.05 8.09
C ASN A 431 8.55 6.00 6.82
N ILE A 432 8.77 7.17 6.21
CA ILE A 432 9.67 7.33 5.08
C ILE A 432 11.08 7.62 5.62
N LEU A 433 11.96 6.63 5.45
CA LEU A 433 13.31 6.58 6.01
C LEU A 433 14.38 6.87 4.95
N SER A 434 15.60 7.15 5.41
CA SER A 434 16.75 7.42 4.53
C SER A 434 16.96 6.28 3.54
N GLY A 435 17.02 6.61 2.25
CA GLY A 435 17.13 5.65 1.14
C GLY A 435 15.85 5.49 0.33
N ALA A 436 14.69 5.86 0.90
CA ALA A 436 13.40 5.65 0.27
C ALA A 436 13.24 6.39 -1.07
N ARG A 437 12.57 5.75 -2.02
CA ARG A 437 12.14 6.37 -3.28
C ARG A 437 10.71 5.96 -3.59
N LEU A 438 9.80 6.93 -3.70
CA LEU A 438 8.40 6.70 -4.02
C LEU A 438 8.09 7.20 -5.44
N GLU A 439 7.36 6.40 -6.22
CA GLU A 439 6.90 6.71 -7.56
C GLU A 439 5.41 6.35 -7.70
N GLY A 440 4.55 7.36 -7.87
CA GLY A 440 3.08 7.21 -7.81
C GLY A 440 2.50 7.83 -6.55
N ASP A 441 1.19 8.01 -6.55
CA ASP A 441 0.47 8.77 -5.52
C ASP A 441 0.27 7.96 -4.22
N ILE A 442 -0.06 8.66 -3.14
CA ILE A 442 -0.45 8.07 -1.85
C ILE A 442 -1.91 8.42 -1.59
N TYR A 443 -2.74 7.41 -1.35
CA TYR A 443 -4.18 7.60 -1.13
C TYR A 443 -4.63 6.91 0.17
N SER A 444 -5.55 7.55 0.87
CA SER A 444 -6.29 6.99 1.99
C SER A 444 -7.75 7.40 1.93
N ASP A 445 -8.62 6.40 1.83
CA ASP A 445 -10.07 6.58 1.89
C ASP A 445 -10.62 6.37 3.32
N TYR A 446 -9.79 5.90 4.25
CA TYR A 446 -10.20 5.69 5.64
C TYR A 446 -10.65 7.00 6.29
N ALA A 447 -11.79 6.98 6.98
CA ALA A 447 -12.38 8.17 7.60
C ALA A 447 -13.10 7.86 8.93
N GLU A 448 -12.80 6.72 9.56
CA GLU A 448 -13.44 6.35 10.82
C GLU A 448 -12.98 7.21 12.01
N GLN A 449 -13.90 7.41 12.96
CA GLN A 449 -13.67 8.15 14.19
C GLN A 449 -13.65 7.20 15.39
N ASP A 450 -13.09 7.65 16.51
CA ASP A 450 -13.23 6.96 17.78
C ASP A 450 -14.55 7.29 18.49
N ALA A 451 -14.78 6.68 19.66
CA ALA A 451 -16.00 6.87 20.44
C ALA A 451 -16.19 8.30 20.96
N TYR A 452 -15.17 9.16 20.88
CA TYR A 452 -15.21 10.57 21.28
C TYR A 452 -15.36 11.51 20.07
N GLY A 453 -15.54 10.96 18.86
CA GLY A 453 -15.62 11.72 17.62
C GLY A 453 -14.26 12.21 17.12
N GLN A 454 -13.14 11.70 17.67
CA GLN A 454 -11.82 12.05 17.17
C GLN A 454 -11.47 11.22 15.95
N GLN A 455 -10.98 11.87 14.91
CA GLN A 455 -10.54 11.21 13.70
C GLN A 455 -9.42 10.21 14.01
N ARG A 456 -9.53 8.98 13.49
CA ARG A 456 -8.44 8.00 13.56
C ARG A 456 -7.45 8.31 12.45
N LEU A 457 -6.25 8.73 12.82
CA LEU A 457 -5.24 9.24 11.90
C LEU A 457 -4.13 8.22 11.65
N THR A 458 -3.68 8.16 10.40
CA THR A 458 -2.41 7.54 10.00
C THR A 458 -1.31 8.60 10.06
N GLN A 459 -0.23 8.32 10.78
CA GLN A 459 0.92 9.21 10.84
C GLN A 459 1.88 8.91 9.68
N LEU A 460 1.97 9.82 8.70
CA LEU A 460 2.93 9.74 7.59
C LEU A 460 4.17 10.59 7.93
N THR A 461 5.23 9.95 8.39
CA THR A 461 6.43 10.63 8.88
C THR A 461 7.59 10.59 7.88
N PHE A 462 8.40 11.65 7.88
CA PHE A 462 9.59 11.77 7.04
C PHE A 462 10.83 12.04 7.90
N GLY A 463 11.87 11.22 7.73
CA GLY A 463 13.18 11.47 8.33
C GLY A 463 13.31 11.05 9.79
N ARG A 464 12.65 9.97 10.20
CA ARG A 464 13.04 9.19 11.40
C ARG A 464 14.31 8.38 11.11
N LYS A 465 15.11 8.08 12.14
CA LYS A 465 16.25 7.17 12.03
C LYS A 465 15.76 5.72 11.99
N ALA A 466 16.37 4.93 11.13
CA ALA A 466 16.22 3.48 11.14
C ALA A 466 17.17 2.84 12.16
N ASN A 467 16.73 1.77 12.84
CA ASN A 467 17.61 0.88 13.60
C ASN A 467 18.35 -0.10 12.67
N ALA A 468 19.16 -1.01 13.23
CA ALA A 468 19.93 -1.98 12.45
C ALA A 468 19.07 -2.96 11.63
N TYR A 469 17.80 -3.15 12.02
CA TYR A 469 16.85 -4.02 11.34
C TYR A 469 16.00 -3.26 10.32
N GLY A 470 16.20 -1.94 10.17
CA GLY A 470 15.44 -1.10 9.24
C GLY A 470 14.15 -0.51 9.80
N GLN A 471 13.88 -0.69 11.09
CA GLN A 471 12.68 -0.17 11.72
C GLN A 471 12.86 1.30 12.13
N ALA A 472 11.80 2.09 12.03
CA ALA A 472 11.84 3.47 12.50
C ALA A 472 12.05 3.53 14.02
N THR A 473 12.78 4.56 14.45
CA THR A 473 12.95 4.90 15.87
C THR A 473 12.33 6.27 16.14
N GLU A 474 12.21 6.66 17.40
CA GLU A 474 11.75 8.00 17.78
C GLU A 474 12.77 9.11 17.44
N ALA A 475 14.02 8.76 17.15
CA ALA A 475 15.06 9.74 16.86
C ALA A 475 14.93 10.31 15.44
N ALA A 476 15.07 11.63 15.30
CA ALA A 476 15.15 12.29 13.99
C ALA A 476 16.50 12.01 13.29
N ASP A 477 16.45 11.86 11.97
CA ASP A 477 17.63 11.75 11.10
C ASP A 477 17.94 13.11 10.44
N SER A 478 18.91 13.84 10.98
CA SER A 478 19.35 15.13 10.41
C SER A 478 19.98 15.01 9.02
N ALA A 479 20.46 13.82 8.63
CA ALA A 479 21.04 13.58 7.33
C ALA A 479 19.99 13.20 6.27
N PHE A 480 18.74 12.95 6.67
CA PHE A 480 17.66 12.55 5.77
C PHE A 480 17.48 13.56 4.63
N ARG A 481 17.38 13.05 3.40
CA ARG A 481 17.09 13.83 2.19
C ARG A 481 16.07 13.07 1.36
N PHE A 482 14.92 13.70 1.14
CA PHE A 482 13.84 13.10 0.36
C PHE A 482 13.22 14.13 -0.56
N ALA A 483 12.88 13.69 -1.76
CA ALA A 483 12.16 14.47 -2.75
C ALA A 483 11.06 13.60 -3.33
N TYR A 484 9.84 14.12 -3.33
CA TYR A 484 8.66 13.43 -3.80
C TYR A 484 7.90 14.28 -4.81
N ARG A 485 7.43 13.60 -5.85
CA ARG A 485 6.58 14.13 -6.92
C ARG A 485 5.42 13.17 -7.10
N GLY A 486 4.29 13.54 -6.55
CA GLY A 486 3.07 12.75 -6.52
C GLY A 486 2.10 13.44 -5.57
N ASN A 487 0.84 13.05 -5.65
CA ASN A 487 -0.21 13.57 -4.78
C ASN A 487 -0.28 12.75 -3.49
N ILE A 488 -0.85 13.36 -2.46
CA ILE A 488 -1.18 12.69 -1.20
C ILE A 488 -2.61 13.08 -0.86
N GLU A 489 -3.53 12.13 -0.93
CA GLU A 489 -4.95 12.37 -0.65
C GLU A 489 -5.41 11.48 0.51
N GLY A 490 -6.02 12.10 1.51
CA GLY A 490 -6.45 11.46 2.74
C GLY A 490 -6.82 12.51 3.77
N ILE A 491 -7.68 13.44 3.38
CA ILE A 491 -8.00 14.64 4.16
C ILE A 491 -8.59 14.29 5.54
N ASN A 492 -9.23 13.12 5.68
CA ASN A 492 -9.81 12.64 6.93
C ASN A 492 -8.93 11.58 7.64
N ASN A 493 -7.68 11.37 7.26
CA ASN A 493 -6.84 10.35 7.90
C ASN A 493 -5.35 10.66 7.94
N LEU A 494 -4.77 11.24 6.90
CA LEU A 494 -3.32 11.39 6.78
C LEU A 494 -2.84 12.63 7.54
N ALA A 495 -2.11 12.41 8.63
CA ALA A 495 -1.36 13.45 9.35
C ALA A 495 0.13 13.35 8.98
N LEU A 496 0.66 14.39 8.34
CA LEU A 496 2.03 14.41 7.85
C LEU A 496 2.98 15.05 8.86
N ASP A 497 4.19 14.52 8.93
CA ASP A 497 5.18 14.96 9.92
C ASP A 497 6.62 14.90 9.37
N ALA A 498 7.19 16.07 9.06
CA ALA A 498 8.61 16.19 8.76
C ALA A 498 9.41 16.21 10.06
N ARG A 499 10.04 15.07 10.41
CA ARG A 499 10.73 14.86 11.68
C ARG A 499 12.22 15.19 11.66
N GLY A 500 12.90 14.96 10.54
CA GLY A 500 14.34 15.16 10.46
C GLY A 500 14.83 15.44 9.04
N GLY A 501 15.95 16.17 8.95
CA GLY A 501 16.62 16.41 7.68
C GLY A 501 15.80 17.29 6.73
N LYS A 502 15.81 17.00 5.43
CA LYS A 502 15.13 17.79 4.41
C LYS A 502 14.16 16.94 3.59
N THR A 503 12.90 17.38 3.55
CA THR A 503 11.81 16.81 2.76
C THR A 503 11.39 17.83 1.71
N SER A 504 11.43 17.48 0.43
CA SER A 504 10.88 18.29 -0.66
C SER A 504 9.62 17.63 -1.22
N LEU A 505 8.46 18.27 -1.04
CA LEU A 505 7.17 17.76 -1.50
C LEU A 505 6.64 18.62 -2.66
N ASN A 506 6.29 17.97 -3.77
CA ASN A 506 5.84 18.64 -5.00
C ASN A 506 4.62 17.89 -5.57
N GLY A 507 3.43 18.43 -5.33
CA GLY A 507 2.16 17.82 -5.73
C GLY A 507 1.00 18.51 -5.04
N ASP A 508 -0.20 17.97 -5.24
CA ASP A 508 -1.40 18.37 -4.52
C ASP A 508 -1.60 17.45 -3.31
N PHE A 509 -1.81 18.06 -2.14
CA PHE A 509 -1.89 17.36 -0.86
C PHE A 509 -3.20 17.69 -0.17
N GLN A 510 -4.12 16.73 -0.12
CA GLN A 510 -5.36 16.81 0.64
C GLN A 510 -5.19 15.98 1.91
N ILE A 511 -4.90 16.63 3.04
CA ILE A 511 -4.41 15.96 4.24
C ILE A 511 -5.09 16.48 5.50
N TYR A 512 -5.09 15.68 6.56
CA TYR A 512 -5.61 16.12 7.85
C TYR A 512 -4.74 17.24 8.43
N SER A 513 -3.43 17.04 8.51
CA SER A 513 -2.52 18.05 9.06
C SER A 513 -1.09 17.90 8.55
N MET A 514 -0.27 18.94 8.74
CA MET A 514 1.16 18.90 8.46
C MET A 514 1.93 19.54 9.62
N ILE A 515 2.95 18.85 10.12
CA ILE A 515 3.87 19.36 11.13
C ILE A 515 5.29 19.33 10.58
N ILE A 516 6.02 20.44 10.75
CA ILE A 516 7.46 20.51 10.54
C ILE A 516 8.10 20.59 11.92
N ALA A 517 8.76 19.51 12.34
CA ALA A 517 9.38 19.42 13.65
C ALA A 517 10.68 20.26 13.74
N PRO A 518 11.11 20.66 14.94
CA PRO A 518 12.41 21.29 15.15
C PRO A 518 13.56 20.46 14.56
N GLY A 519 14.44 21.10 13.79
CA GLY A 519 15.56 20.43 13.11
C GLY A 519 15.21 19.78 11.76
N ALA A 520 13.94 19.80 11.35
CA ALA A 520 13.51 19.41 10.01
C ALA A 520 13.35 20.63 9.08
N THR A 521 13.47 20.38 7.78
CA THR A 521 13.20 21.37 6.72
C THR A 521 12.20 20.79 5.74
N LEU A 522 11.09 21.49 5.54
CA LEU A 522 10.17 21.25 4.44
C LEU A 522 10.41 22.25 3.32
N SER A 523 10.54 21.76 2.10
CA SER A 523 10.61 22.57 0.88
C SER A 523 9.74 22.00 -0.23
N GLY A 524 9.82 22.57 -1.43
CA GLY A 524 9.10 22.12 -2.62
C GLY A 524 7.93 23.03 -3.00
N ASN A 525 7.17 22.63 -4.01
CA ASN A 525 6.11 23.46 -4.60
C ASN A 525 4.70 22.88 -4.33
N GLY A 526 4.46 22.43 -3.10
CA GLY A 526 3.22 21.77 -2.71
C GLY A 526 2.02 22.71 -2.60
N SER A 527 0.83 22.21 -2.96
CA SER A 527 -0.46 22.80 -2.61
C SER A 527 -1.12 21.95 -1.53
N TYR A 528 -1.40 22.52 -0.36
CA TYR A 528 -1.94 21.81 0.79
C TYR A 528 -3.38 22.25 1.05
N THR A 529 -4.34 21.35 0.89
CA THR A 529 -5.71 21.49 1.37
C THR A 529 -5.83 20.73 2.68
N LEU A 530 -6.16 21.43 3.76
CA LEU A 530 -6.26 20.84 5.08
C LEU A 530 -7.71 20.52 5.44
N ASN A 531 -7.88 19.49 6.27
CA ASN A 531 -9.11 19.30 7.03
C ASN A 531 -9.42 20.54 7.90
N GLU A 532 -10.70 20.80 8.15
CA GLU A 532 -11.14 21.96 8.95
C GLU A 532 -10.65 21.92 10.41
N GLU A 533 -10.51 20.72 10.98
CA GLU A 533 -9.93 20.51 12.32
C GLU A 533 -8.40 20.49 12.29
N GLY A 534 -7.84 20.35 11.09
CA GLY A 534 -6.44 20.29 10.78
C GLY A 534 -5.71 21.62 10.86
N ARG A 535 -4.37 21.54 10.91
CA ARG A 535 -3.50 22.71 10.80
C ARG A 535 -2.15 22.37 10.19
N PHE A 536 -1.57 23.38 9.54
CA PHE A 536 -0.19 23.35 9.07
C PHE A 536 0.69 24.07 10.08
N VAL A 537 1.58 23.35 10.76
CA VAL A 537 2.41 23.88 11.84
C VAL A 537 3.89 23.86 11.45
N ASN A 538 4.52 25.02 11.46
CA ASN A 538 5.95 25.16 11.24
C ASN A 538 6.70 25.41 12.55
N ASN A 539 7.33 24.38 13.13
CA ASN A 539 8.27 24.47 14.26
C ASN A 539 9.74 24.21 13.83
N GLY A 540 9.97 23.93 12.55
CA GLY A 540 11.29 23.73 11.96
C GLY A 540 11.58 24.82 10.93
N ILE A 541 11.98 24.43 9.73
CA ILE A 541 12.20 25.36 8.61
C ILE A 541 11.20 25.07 7.49
N LEU A 542 10.41 26.08 7.12
CA LEU A 542 9.61 26.08 5.90
C LEU A 542 10.32 26.94 4.85
N ALA A 543 10.70 26.35 3.72
CA ALA A 543 11.39 27.01 2.63
C ALA A 543 10.68 26.70 1.30
N PRO A 544 9.69 27.50 0.88
CA PRO A 544 8.96 27.27 -0.37
C PRO A 544 9.87 27.09 -1.58
N GLY A 545 9.45 26.23 -2.50
CA GLY A 545 10.15 25.95 -3.75
C GLY A 545 11.33 24.98 -3.65
N ASN A 546 11.98 24.75 -4.80
CA ASN A 546 13.23 23.99 -4.92
C ASN A 546 14.37 24.97 -5.28
N SER A 547 14.60 25.94 -4.40
CA SER A 547 14.93 27.34 -4.71
C SER A 547 13.65 28.16 -4.98
N LEU A 548 13.65 29.13 -5.88
CA LEU A 548 12.49 29.99 -6.15
C LEU A 548 11.23 29.17 -6.46
N GLY A 549 10.15 29.38 -5.69
CA GLY A 549 8.89 28.68 -5.91
C GLY A 549 7.74 29.14 -5.01
N GLN A 550 6.69 28.34 -4.94
CA GLN A 550 5.51 28.66 -4.14
C GLN A 550 5.00 27.45 -3.37
N ILE A 551 4.62 27.67 -2.12
CA ILE A 551 3.76 26.77 -1.35
C ILE A 551 2.43 27.47 -1.12
N THR A 552 1.33 26.75 -1.36
CA THR A 552 -0.03 27.21 -1.06
C THR A 552 -0.60 26.36 0.06
N ILE A 553 -1.25 26.98 1.04
CA ILE A 553 -1.93 26.32 2.15
C ILE A 553 -3.36 26.84 2.20
N SER A 554 -4.33 25.99 1.90
CA SER A 554 -5.75 26.25 2.09
C SER A 554 -6.19 25.61 3.42
N GLY A 555 -6.28 26.44 4.45
CA GLY A 555 -6.51 26.01 5.83
C GLY A 555 -5.75 26.85 6.86
N ALA A 556 -5.80 26.43 8.13
CA ALA A 556 -5.12 27.12 9.22
C ALA A 556 -3.60 26.93 9.16
N TYR A 557 -2.86 28.04 9.20
CA TYR A 557 -1.40 28.05 9.27
C TYR A 557 -0.92 28.57 10.62
N GLN A 558 0.02 27.86 11.24
CA GLN A 558 0.67 28.27 12.47
C GLN A 558 2.19 28.26 12.30
N GLN A 559 2.78 29.45 12.35
CA GLN A 559 4.22 29.61 12.56
C GLN A 559 4.51 29.50 14.06
N GLY A 560 5.22 28.47 14.49
CA GLY A 560 5.63 28.30 15.88
C GLY A 560 6.75 29.25 16.29
N ASP A 561 6.94 29.41 17.60
CA ASP A 561 7.96 30.26 18.24
C ASP A 561 9.41 29.84 17.89
N THR A 562 9.62 28.55 17.69
CA THR A 562 10.89 27.95 17.28
C THR A 562 11.04 27.83 15.77
N GLY A 563 9.96 28.02 15.01
CA GLY A 563 9.96 27.85 13.57
C GLY A 563 10.58 29.02 12.81
N GLN A 564 11.02 28.73 11.59
CA GLN A 564 11.59 29.69 10.66
C GLN A 564 10.92 29.55 9.29
N LEU A 565 10.43 30.66 8.74
CA LEU A 565 10.04 30.78 7.34
C LEU A 565 11.20 31.41 6.56
N VAL A 566 11.72 30.70 5.56
CA VAL A 566 12.80 31.17 4.69
C VAL A 566 12.24 31.47 3.31
N LEU A 567 12.47 32.68 2.81
CA LEU A 567 12.00 33.13 1.50
C LEU A 567 13.19 33.64 0.68
N GLU A 568 13.47 32.95 -0.41
CA GLU A 568 14.50 33.32 -1.36
C GLU A 568 14.04 34.45 -2.29
N VAL A 569 14.97 35.31 -2.71
CA VAL A 569 14.71 36.43 -3.64
C VAL A 569 15.88 36.60 -4.60
N ASP A 570 15.66 37.03 -5.83
CA ASP A 570 16.75 37.32 -6.78
C ASP A 570 16.80 38.79 -7.23
N GLY A 571 17.85 39.14 -7.95
CA GLY A 571 18.11 40.50 -8.43
C GLY A 571 17.13 40.99 -9.50
N ARG A 572 16.32 40.08 -10.06
CA ARG A 572 15.25 40.38 -11.01
C ARG A 572 13.89 40.57 -10.32
N GLY A 573 13.83 40.38 -9.01
CA GLY A 573 12.60 40.46 -8.24
C GLY A 573 11.76 39.19 -8.28
N ARG A 574 12.29 38.06 -8.77
CA ARG A 574 11.65 36.76 -8.57
C ARG A 574 11.89 36.32 -7.12
N HIS A 575 10.93 35.61 -6.55
CA HIS A 575 10.96 35.28 -5.13
C HIS A 575 10.18 34.01 -4.81
N ASP A 576 10.45 33.47 -3.62
CA ASP A 576 9.58 32.50 -2.98
C ASP A 576 8.25 33.14 -2.57
N THR A 577 7.19 32.35 -2.61
CA THR A 577 5.88 32.74 -2.11
C THR A 577 5.35 31.69 -1.14
N LEU A 578 4.97 32.12 0.06
CA LEU A 578 4.04 31.38 0.91
C LEU A 578 2.66 32.03 0.78
N ARG A 579 1.69 31.27 0.27
CA ARG A 579 0.29 31.68 0.21
C ARG A 579 -0.53 30.89 1.22
N VAL A 580 -1.25 31.58 2.08
CA VAL A 580 -2.19 30.99 3.06
C VAL A 580 -3.59 31.52 2.76
N ASP A 581 -4.42 30.65 2.17
CA ASP A 581 -5.85 30.87 1.96
C ASP A 581 -6.59 30.40 3.23
N GLY A 582 -6.48 31.21 4.29
CA GLY A 582 -6.95 30.87 5.64
C GLY A 582 -6.45 31.84 6.70
N HIS A 583 -6.51 31.44 7.97
CA HIS A 583 -5.94 32.23 9.08
C HIS A 583 -4.48 31.83 9.36
N ALA A 584 -3.56 32.80 9.31
CA ALA A 584 -2.16 32.64 9.65
C ALA A 584 -1.83 33.19 11.05
N GLN A 585 -1.46 32.32 11.98
CA GLN A 585 -0.89 32.74 13.26
C GLN A 585 0.63 32.84 13.12
N LEU A 586 1.18 34.05 13.36
CA LEU A 586 2.59 34.35 13.13
C LEU A 586 3.37 34.51 14.45
N ASP A 587 4.47 33.77 14.57
CA ASP A 587 5.48 33.85 15.64
C ASP A 587 6.88 33.54 15.05
N GLY A 588 7.89 33.25 15.87
CA GLY A 588 9.15 32.70 15.42
C GLY A 588 9.90 33.63 14.46
N GLN A 589 10.56 33.07 13.45
CA GLN A 589 11.49 33.82 12.59
C GLN A 589 11.01 33.89 11.13
N LEU A 590 11.15 35.08 10.53
CA LEU A 590 11.09 35.27 9.08
C LEU A 590 12.50 35.57 8.57
N THR A 591 12.95 34.89 7.51
CA THR A 591 14.29 35.03 6.97
C THR A 591 14.26 35.23 5.46
N PHE A 592 14.85 36.33 5.00
CA PHE A 592 15.05 36.58 3.57
C PHE A 592 16.42 36.08 3.11
N ALA A 593 16.46 35.29 2.04
CA ALA A 593 17.67 34.65 1.53
C ALA A 593 17.95 35.08 0.06
N PRO A 594 18.64 36.22 -0.16
CA PRO A 594 18.95 36.66 -1.52
C PRO A 594 19.86 35.66 -2.25
N GLN A 595 19.45 35.26 -3.45
CA GLN A 595 20.19 34.35 -4.31
C GLN A 595 21.36 35.05 -5.01
N PRO A 596 22.41 34.31 -5.41
CA PRO A 596 23.52 34.89 -6.17
C PRO A 596 23.05 35.42 -7.53
N ASP A 597 22.79 36.73 -7.63
CA ASP A 597 22.34 37.42 -8.85
C ASP A 597 22.82 38.87 -8.90
N TRP A 598 22.55 39.59 -9.99
CA TRP A 598 22.83 41.02 -10.11
C TRP A 598 21.73 41.87 -9.47
N TYR A 599 22.07 42.59 -8.40
CA TYR A 599 21.17 43.55 -7.74
C TYR A 599 21.50 44.99 -8.16
N ALA A 600 20.54 45.61 -8.85
CA ALA A 600 20.61 47.03 -9.23
C ALA A 600 20.59 47.94 -8.00
N THR A 601 21.19 49.13 -8.09
CA THR A 601 21.32 50.10 -6.98
C THR A 601 19.97 50.56 -6.40
N ASN A 602 18.92 50.53 -7.21
CA ASN A 602 17.55 50.88 -6.82
C ASN A 602 16.65 49.64 -6.62
N TRP A 603 17.22 48.43 -6.53
CA TRP A 603 16.46 47.21 -6.32
C TRP A 603 15.69 47.28 -5.00
N ARG A 604 14.38 47.04 -5.09
CA ARG A 604 13.46 46.99 -3.96
C ARG A 604 12.44 45.88 -4.17
N LEU A 605 12.01 45.28 -3.07
CA LEU A 605 10.94 44.27 -3.08
C LEU A 605 10.11 44.39 -1.79
N ASN A 606 8.79 44.23 -1.87
CA ASN A 606 7.92 44.31 -0.70
C ASN A 606 7.61 42.89 -0.19
N SER A 607 7.70 42.66 1.11
CA SER A 607 7.47 41.33 1.70
C SER A 607 6.03 40.82 1.53
N GLN A 608 5.08 41.70 1.26
CA GLN A 608 3.67 41.35 1.00
C GLN A 608 3.49 40.55 -0.30
N ASP A 609 4.43 40.66 -1.22
CA ASP A 609 4.41 39.86 -2.45
C ASP A 609 4.86 38.42 -2.18
N LEU A 610 5.64 38.19 -1.12
CA LEU A 610 6.24 36.90 -0.75
C LEU A 610 5.41 36.15 0.29
N LEU A 611 4.73 36.85 1.20
CA LEU A 611 3.83 36.26 2.19
C LEU A 611 2.43 36.80 1.95
N LYS A 612 1.58 35.95 1.36
CA LYS A 612 0.19 36.26 1.04
C LYS A 612 -0.71 35.52 2.02
N THR A 613 -1.51 36.25 2.79
CA THR A 613 -2.41 35.67 3.79
C THR A 613 -3.75 36.40 3.77
N ASP A 614 -4.87 35.69 3.78
CA ASP A 614 -6.20 36.30 3.82
C ASP A 614 -6.46 37.02 5.16
N SER A 615 -6.06 36.39 6.26
CA SER A 615 -6.07 36.99 7.59
C SER A 615 -4.90 36.50 8.43
N TYR A 616 -4.45 37.31 9.39
CA TYR A 616 -3.37 36.92 10.28
C TYR A 616 -3.51 37.47 11.70
N SER A 617 -2.87 36.79 12.64
CA SER A 617 -2.68 37.22 14.02
C SER A 617 -1.21 37.06 14.44
N GLY A 618 -0.83 37.60 15.59
CA GLY A 618 0.56 37.56 16.07
C GLY A 618 1.53 38.46 15.27
N LYS A 619 2.83 38.22 15.46
CA LYS A 619 3.93 38.86 14.75
C LYS A 619 5.16 37.95 14.77
N PHE A 620 5.97 37.98 13.72
CA PHE A 620 7.28 37.34 13.78
C PHE A 620 8.12 37.95 14.91
N SER A 621 8.72 37.09 15.73
CA SER A 621 9.58 37.49 16.85
C SER A 621 10.90 38.11 16.36
N ALA A 622 11.40 37.63 15.21
CA ALA A 622 12.60 38.14 14.57
C ALA A 622 12.46 38.15 13.03
N VAL A 623 13.07 39.15 12.40
CA VAL A 623 13.22 39.22 10.95
C VAL A 623 14.70 39.29 10.61
N ASN A 624 15.16 38.28 9.90
CA ASN A 624 16.56 38.02 9.62
C ASN A 624 16.83 38.08 8.11
N SER A 625 18.11 38.18 7.77
CA SER A 625 18.59 38.01 6.39
C SER A 625 19.79 37.08 6.37
N VAL A 626 19.82 36.17 5.39
CA VAL A 626 20.95 35.26 5.15
C VAL A 626 21.54 35.61 3.79
N LEU A 627 22.49 36.54 3.82
CA LEU A 627 23.25 36.97 2.64
C LEU A 627 24.74 36.77 2.90
N ARG A 628 25.40 35.95 2.09
CA ARG A 628 26.87 35.83 2.08
C ARG A 628 27.46 36.66 0.96
N SER A 629 27.70 37.94 1.22
CA SER A 629 28.30 38.87 0.28
C SER A 629 29.38 39.73 0.94
N PRO A 630 30.53 39.98 0.28
CA PRO A 630 31.50 40.95 0.75
C PRO A 630 31.14 42.41 0.40
N THR A 631 30.20 42.65 -0.51
CA THR A 631 29.94 43.99 -1.07
C THR A 631 28.49 44.44 -0.96
N LEU A 632 27.57 43.49 -0.78
CA LEU A 632 26.14 43.70 -0.64
C LEU A 632 25.69 43.54 0.81
N THR A 633 24.67 44.30 1.18
CA THR A 633 23.94 44.14 2.43
C THR A 633 22.46 44.25 2.15
N LEU A 634 21.67 43.29 2.64
CA LEU A 634 20.22 43.39 2.57
C LEU A 634 19.72 44.24 3.74
N GLN A 635 19.11 45.37 3.43
CA GLN A 635 18.38 46.19 4.39
C GLN A 635 16.90 45.82 4.37
N THR A 636 16.33 45.59 5.56
CA THR A 636 14.92 45.25 5.76
C THR A 636 14.26 46.35 6.59
N THR A 637 13.45 47.20 5.94
CA THR A 637 12.83 48.37 6.59
C THR A 637 11.35 48.08 6.88
N PRO A 638 10.89 48.12 8.15
CA PRO A 638 9.49 47.92 8.49
C PRO A 638 8.57 48.94 7.80
N GLN A 639 7.47 48.47 7.21
CA GLN A 639 6.42 49.28 6.58
C GLN A 639 5.08 49.21 7.33
N GLY A 640 5.00 48.41 8.39
CA GLY A 640 3.81 48.19 9.18
C GLY A 640 3.92 46.92 10.02
N LYS A 641 2.80 46.43 10.55
CA LYS A 641 2.75 45.14 11.23
C LYS A 641 2.95 44.03 10.20
N ASN A 642 3.96 43.18 10.41
CA ASN A 642 4.30 42.05 9.54
C ASN A 642 4.54 42.42 8.06
N SER A 643 5.05 43.63 7.78
CA SER A 643 5.35 44.11 6.42
C SER A 643 6.68 44.84 6.39
N TRP A 644 7.51 44.54 5.39
CA TRP A 644 8.86 45.09 5.23
C TRP A 644 9.17 45.40 3.77
N GLN A 645 9.93 46.47 3.54
CA GLN A 645 10.57 46.76 2.27
C GLN A 645 12.01 46.26 2.32
N LEU A 646 12.35 45.40 1.37
CA LEU A 646 13.70 44.91 1.14
C LEU A 646 14.43 45.87 0.20
N SER A 647 15.68 46.23 0.53
CA SER A 647 16.56 47.02 -0.32
C SER A 647 17.95 46.42 -0.31
N MET A 648 18.54 46.24 -1.49
CA MET A 648 19.91 45.74 -1.60
C MET A 648 20.87 46.93 -1.64
N LEU A 649 21.67 47.07 -0.59
CA LEU A 649 22.62 48.16 -0.46
C LEU A 649 24.01 47.73 -0.91
N ARG A 650 24.72 48.66 -1.55
CA ARG A 650 26.12 48.53 -1.93
C ARG A 650 26.87 49.77 -1.46
N ALA A 651 27.96 49.57 -0.71
CA ALA A 651 28.77 50.70 -0.23
C ALA A 651 29.44 51.45 -1.40
N SER A 652 29.70 52.74 -1.24
CA SER A 652 30.35 53.56 -2.27
C SER A 652 31.80 53.14 -2.59
N ASN A 653 32.42 52.38 -1.70
CA ASN A 653 33.75 51.77 -1.86
C ASN A 653 33.68 50.22 -1.88
N ALA A 654 32.54 49.65 -2.29
CA ALA A 654 32.25 48.23 -2.24
C ALA A 654 33.39 47.35 -2.77
N TYR A 655 34.03 47.74 -3.86
CA TYR A 655 35.12 46.99 -4.49
C TYR A 655 36.50 47.54 -4.12
N SER A 656 36.70 48.86 -4.09
CA SER A 656 38.02 49.46 -3.78
C SER A 656 38.54 49.16 -2.38
N GLN A 657 37.65 48.89 -1.41
CA GLN A 657 38.04 48.50 -0.05
C GLN A 657 38.83 47.18 0.00
N TYR A 658 38.73 46.33 -1.03
CA TYR A 658 39.43 45.05 -1.12
C TYR A 658 40.80 45.14 -1.83
N ALA A 659 41.21 46.32 -2.27
CA ALA A 659 42.48 46.52 -2.97
C ALA A 659 43.71 46.38 -2.05
N GLN A 660 44.73 45.67 -2.53
CA GLN A 660 46.00 45.46 -1.80
C GLN A 660 47.13 46.40 -2.23
N ASP A 661 47.00 47.07 -3.37
CA ASP A 661 47.96 48.05 -3.87
C ASP A 661 47.25 49.23 -4.57
N ALA A 662 48.02 50.25 -4.94
CA ALA A 662 47.48 51.47 -5.57
C ALA A 662 46.76 51.19 -6.91
N ASN A 663 47.25 50.23 -7.70
CA ASN A 663 46.66 49.91 -8.99
C ASN A 663 45.35 49.14 -8.82
N ALA A 664 45.31 48.16 -7.91
CA ALA A 664 44.09 47.45 -7.54
C ALA A 664 43.05 48.41 -6.96
N ARG A 665 43.48 49.46 -6.25
CA ARG A 665 42.59 50.51 -5.74
C ARG A 665 41.98 51.33 -6.87
N GLN A 666 42.76 51.71 -7.88
CA GLN A 666 42.23 52.39 -9.08
C GLN A 666 41.22 51.53 -9.83
N VAL A 667 41.49 50.23 -10.02
CA VAL A 667 40.53 49.30 -10.63
C VAL A 667 39.26 49.18 -9.79
N GLY A 668 39.39 49.03 -8.48
CA GLY A 668 38.24 48.99 -7.57
C GLY A 668 37.41 50.27 -7.60
N GLN A 669 38.05 51.44 -7.64
CA GLN A 669 37.37 52.74 -7.76
C GLN A 669 36.66 52.89 -9.11
N ALA A 670 37.18 52.31 -10.19
CA ALA A 670 36.49 52.27 -11.46
C ALA A 670 35.23 51.40 -11.38
N LEU A 671 35.33 50.22 -10.76
CA LEU A 671 34.18 49.34 -10.52
C LEU A 671 33.13 50.01 -9.61
N ASP A 672 33.55 50.71 -8.55
CA ASP A 672 32.66 51.46 -7.66
C ASP A 672 31.85 52.54 -8.40
N LYS A 673 32.41 53.12 -9.46
CA LYS A 673 31.73 54.13 -10.30
C LYS A 673 30.83 53.52 -11.37
N ILE A 674 31.27 52.44 -12.00
CA ILE A 674 30.56 51.83 -13.15
C ILE A 674 29.34 51.03 -12.69
N VAL A 675 29.35 50.48 -11.47
CA VAL A 675 28.32 49.57 -10.97
C VAL A 675 26.90 50.11 -11.07
N ALA A 676 26.68 51.41 -10.90
CA ALA A 676 25.35 52.01 -10.98
C ALA A 676 24.74 51.95 -12.39
N ASP A 677 25.58 51.95 -13.43
CA ASP A 677 25.19 51.97 -14.84
C ASP A 677 25.52 50.66 -15.57
N ALA A 678 25.80 49.59 -14.81
CA ALA A 678 26.22 48.29 -15.32
C ALA A 678 25.20 47.69 -16.29
N LYS A 679 25.57 47.62 -17.57
CA LYS A 679 24.82 46.96 -18.65
C LYS A 679 24.93 45.43 -18.54
N SER A 680 24.08 44.72 -19.28
CA SER A 680 23.94 43.25 -19.17
C SER A 680 25.23 42.46 -19.45
N ASP A 681 26.14 43.01 -20.23
CA ASP A 681 27.47 42.45 -20.54
C ASP A 681 28.42 42.44 -19.34
N ILE A 682 28.33 43.42 -18.44
CA ILE A 682 29.18 43.54 -17.25
C ILE A 682 28.49 43.09 -15.95
N GLN A 683 27.16 42.89 -15.95
CA GLN A 683 26.44 42.37 -14.77
C GLN A 683 26.96 41.03 -14.22
N PRO A 684 27.35 40.04 -15.05
CA PRO A 684 27.96 38.80 -14.56
C PRO A 684 29.26 39.02 -13.77
N LEU A 685 30.03 40.05 -14.13
CA LEU A 685 31.25 40.45 -13.40
C LEU A 685 30.89 40.85 -11.97
N TYR A 686 29.93 41.76 -11.83
CA TYR A 686 29.51 42.26 -10.53
C TYR A 686 28.83 41.19 -9.68
N ARG A 687 27.98 40.36 -10.27
CA ARG A 687 27.42 39.17 -9.58
C ARG A 687 28.53 38.31 -8.99
N ASN A 688 29.58 38.02 -9.76
CA ASN A 688 30.70 37.21 -9.28
C ASN A 688 31.49 37.90 -8.16
N LEU A 689 31.69 39.22 -8.24
CA LEU A 689 32.34 40.00 -7.19
C LEU A 689 31.47 40.02 -5.91
N ASP A 690 30.18 40.28 -6.08
CA ASP A 690 29.19 40.41 -5.02
C ASP A 690 28.92 39.11 -4.28
N PHE A 691 29.09 37.97 -4.93
CA PHE A 691 28.90 36.65 -4.30
C PHE A 691 30.19 35.86 -4.19
N SER A 692 31.34 36.54 -4.33
CA SER A 692 32.65 35.90 -4.30
C SER A 692 32.90 35.12 -3.00
N ALA A 693 32.31 35.54 -1.87
CA ALA A 693 32.40 34.83 -0.60
C ALA A 693 31.76 33.42 -0.59
N LEU A 694 30.88 33.08 -1.55
CA LEU A 694 30.32 31.73 -1.71
C LEU A 694 31.26 30.78 -2.47
N MET A 695 32.25 31.31 -3.21
CA MET A 695 33.19 30.51 -4.01
C MET A 695 34.47 30.13 -3.26
N ALA A 696 34.68 30.66 -2.05
CA ALA A 696 35.85 30.34 -1.23
C ALA A 696 35.38 29.97 0.18
N GLY A 697 35.80 28.79 0.66
CA GLY A 697 35.72 28.46 2.07
C GLY A 697 36.38 29.59 2.89
N VAL A 698 35.56 30.32 3.64
CA VAL A 698 35.93 31.21 4.74
C VAL A 698 37.15 32.11 4.48
N SER A 699 37.05 33.05 3.52
CA SER A 699 37.79 34.33 3.54
C SER A 699 37.38 35.18 2.33
N ALA A 700 37.36 36.51 2.45
CA ALA A 700 37.20 37.49 1.35
C ALA A 700 38.32 37.43 0.26
N MET A 701 39.06 36.32 0.18
CA MET A 701 40.12 36.03 -0.79
C MET A 701 39.73 36.15 -2.28
N PRO A 702 38.52 35.78 -2.75
CA PRO A 702 38.25 35.76 -4.19
C PRO A 702 38.06 37.15 -4.82
N CYS A 703 37.37 38.11 -4.18
CA CYS A 703 37.29 39.50 -4.68
C CYS A 703 38.69 40.15 -4.78
N ARG A 704 39.53 39.91 -3.75
CA ARG A 704 40.94 40.34 -3.71
C ARG A 704 41.76 39.73 -4.85
N ASN A 705 41.68 38.42 -5.05
CA ASN A 705 42.41 37.70 -6.10
C ASN A 705 41.95 38.11 -7.51
N PHE A 706 40.67 38.44 -7.66
CA PHE A 706 40.09 38.85 -8.93
C PHE A 706 40.56 40.26 -9.35
N LEU A 707 40.56 41.24 -8.43
CA LEU A 707 41.13 42.57 -8.68
C LEU A 707 42.59 42.49 -9.15
N ARG A 708 43.38 41.58 -8.57
CA ARG A 708 44.78 41.32 -8.97
C ARG A 708 44.90 40.70 -10.37
N ARG A 709 43.95 39.86 -10.80
CA ARG A 709 43.93 39.27 -12.16
C ARG A 709 43.50 40.27 -13.22
N LEU A 710 42.52 41.12 -12.93
CA LEU A 710 42.10 42.23 -13.79
C LEU A 710 43.25 43.22 -14.02
N GLN A 711 43.96 43.61 -12.96
CA GLN A 711 45.17 44.45 -13.05
C GLN A 711 46.22 43.90 -14.04
N ARG A 712 46.43 42.57 -14.06
CA ARG A 712 47.37 41.92 -14.98
C ARG A 712 46.91 41.94 -16.44
N HIS A 713 45.60 41.99 -16.70
CA HIS A 713 45.04 42.10 -18.06
C HIS A 713 45.03 43.55 -18.55
N VAL A 714 44.75 44.52 -17.67
CA VAL A 714 44.83 45.95 -18.02
C VAL A 714 46.27 46.37 -18.36
N ARG A 715 47.29 45.78 -17.72
CA ARG A 715 48.71 45.97 -18.08
C ARG A 715 49.11 45.46 -19.48
N LYS A 716 48.25 44.70 -20.18
CA LYS A 716 48.53 44.19 -21.54
C LYS A 716 47.99 45.08 -22.67
N PHE A 717 47.25 46.15 -22.37
CA PHE A 717 46.88 47.15 -23.36
C PHE A 717 47.75 48.39 -23.18
N PRO A 718 48.56 48.79 -24.17
CA PRO A 718 49.23 50.09 -24.13
C PRO A 718 48.18 51.19 -24.21
N SER A 719 48.42 52.27 -23.47
CA SER A 719 47.69 53.53 -23.59
C SER A 719 47.71 54.04 -25.04
N THR A 720 46.53 54.20 -25.63
CA THR A 720 46.24 55.17 -26.70
C THR A 720 44.91 55.83 -26.38
#